data_AF-A0AAW1RH91-F1
#
_entry.id   AF-A0AAW1RH91-F1
#
_cell.length_a   1.000
_cell.length_b   1.000
_cell.length_c   1.000
_cell.angle_alpha   90.00
_cell.angle_beta   90.00
_cell.angle_gamma   90.00
#
_symmetry.space_group_name_H-M   'P 1'
#
loop_
_entity.id
_entity.type
_entity.pdbx_description
1 polymer ?
#
loop_
_entity_poly.entity_id
_entity_poly.type
_entity_poly.pdbx_seq_one_letter_code
_entity_poly.pdbx_strand_id
1 'polypeptide(L)'
;MAPMEPRTSHGQMVSYYLKMEPHLFRAAVEDQFARIRQERDAAAAAAAKEQAPEAQPEQSELVLYRRMQELKRSEQRATVEDLMYASVLERFVELGVPMLPRVESIVESPGDLKALTEGVHSREALDLVKEHVRTIMGPASVAFSNAMVKMSRLQAAQVYAASVMFGYFVCRVDKRFHLERSLGLLQEAPEDAVKRLERLFSAADSMDGVDNPDAAAVVDAAQPGTDVSTSTSGRPAEEQQQKKSEKSALRRYVEQFDQAAMLEMTRVVSAEGAQLVEAQTAALFGDLKALQRQMQEAVGQDASSMEELMERVQRSVANGSVESVTITVGTQRRFVLEAVAFGTFLRDVESHVDTEYALLTPFSGGGGGGRTPTWSHGCTTVRKTRRSRWCSSTQAASTEVAAPDAGQAMDGMGIAKVDETLLAHEEHLKYRFAQYLRTKEAIAKQEGSLVNFAKGYERFGLTREGGATVYREWAPAATSAQLVGEFNNWSGTPMQRDQFGVWSVKLPDGADGEPAVPHGSRVKVRLQHPGGFSVDRIPAWIRWATQEARMGAHYNGVHWAPPPGERHTWKHERPGAKLAALRIYEAHVGMSSEEPVVASYTYFKDNVLPRIAALGYNAIQLMAVQEHAYFASFGYHVTSPFAVSSRSGTPEELKALIDEAHRLGLRVLLDIVHSHISSNADDGLAGFDFGQEQSASYFCAGERGYHTLWDSRLFNYANHEVLRYLLSNLRFWIEEYRFDGFRFDGVTSMLYHHHGIHMAFSGNYSEYFSPATNVDAVVYLMLANELVHSLLPEAVTVAEDVSGMPALCRPVSEGGTGFDYRLAMGLPDQWVKMVSGQRDEQWSMRAIAGALTNRRYSERTVAYVESHDQSLVGDTTLAWRLMGAEMYTGMSALQPPSPTIARGMAYHKMIRAATIALGGDGWLNFMGNEFGHPEWIDFPREGNKWSHHYCRRQWSLADAEHLRYRQLNAWDAALQRLEAGTAFLSSAHQIVSYVGEEEQLLVAERGPLVFVFNFSPFNDYADYKVGVPEPGKYRIALDSDDPEFGGPGRVGHEAEHFTHPEGQPGVPESNFNNRAFSMLVAAPSRSVVVYERVPEGRAAR
;
A
#
# COMPACT_ATOMS: atom_id res chain seq x y z
N MET A 1 24.34 8.75 -10.72
CA MET A 1 25.81 8.82 -10.84
C MET A 1 26.40 8.58 -9.46
N ALA A 2 26.41 7.32 -9.04
CA ALA A 2 26.96 6.86 -7.77
C ALA A 2 27.59 5.48 -8.05
N PRO A 3 28.73 5.13 -7.43
CA PRO A 3 29.42 3.88 -7.76
C PRO A 3 28.77 2.65 -7.12
N MET A 4 28.14 2.78 -5.94
CA MET A 4 27.41 1.67 -5.29
C MET A 4 25.92 1.72 -5.64
N GLU A 5 25.34 0.55 -5.92
CA GLU A 5 23.90 0.38 -6.15
C GLU A 5 23.19 -0.10 -4.86
N PRO A 6 21.96 0.36 -4.59
CA PRO A 6 21.20 -0.07 -3.42
C PRO A 6 20.77 -1.54 -3.51
N ARG A 7 20.96 -2.27 -2.40
CA ARG A 7 20.77 -3.73 -2.29
C ARG A 7 19.35 -4.10 -1.86
N THR A 8 18.65 -3.18 -1.21
CA THR A 8 17.31 -3.35 -0.64
C THR A 8 16.25 -2.58 -1.43
N SER A 9 15.00 -3.02 -1.38
CA SER A 9 13.86 -2.33 -2.00
C SER A 9 13.66 -0.91 -1.45
N HIS A 10 13.79 -0.71 -0.14
CA HIS A 10 13.75 0.62 0.49
C HIS A 10 14.92 1.51 0.04
N GLY A 11 16.12 0.94 -0.07
CA GLY A 11 17.30 1.61 -0.64
C GLY A 11 17.08 2.05 -2.09
N GLN A 12 16.47 1.19 -2.91
CA GLN A 12 16.09 1.48 -4.29
C GLN A 12 15.02 2.59 -4.38
N MET A 13 14.01 2.54 -3.50
CA MET A 13 12.98 3.58 -3.38
C MET A 13 13.57 4.95 -3.04
N VAL A 14 14.41 5.07 -2.00
CA VAL A 14 15.00 6.37 -1.66
C VAL A 14 16.04 6.84 -2.69
N SER A 15 16.75 5.92 -3.35
CA SER A 15 17.65 6.27 -4.47
C SER A 15 16.87 6.76 -5.71
N TYR A 16 15.63 6.27 -5.91
CA TYR A 16 14.71 6.79 -6.90
C TYR A 16 14.24 8.20 -6.53
N TYR A 17 13.79 8.43 -5.29
CA TYR A 17 13.40 9.77 -4.84
C TYR A 17 14.55 10.77 -4.95
N LEU A 18 15.78 10.43 -4.53
CA LEU A 18 16.93 11.34 -4.67
C LEU A 18 17.23 11.75 -6.13
N LYS A 19 16.89 10.88 -7.09
CA LYS A 19 17.13 11.10 -8.52
C LYS A 19 15.98 11.82 -9.22
N MET A 20 14.74 11.52 -8.85
CA MET A 20 13.53 11.95 -9.55
C MET A 20 12.76 13.02 -8.77
N GLU A 21 12.61 12.84 -7.46
CA GLU A 21 11.87 13.75 -6.56
C GLU A 21 12.70 14.15 -5.32
N PRO A 22 13.76 14.96 -5.48
CA PRO A 22 14.65 15.34 -4.37
C PRO A 22 13.94 16.05 -3.23
N HIS A 23 12.79 16.67 -3.52
CA HIS A 23 11.97 17.36 -2.53
C HIS A 23 11.21 16.42 -1.57
N LEU A 24 11.01 15.16 -1.96
CA LEU A 24 10.39 14.11 -1.12
C LEU A 24 11.43 13.20 -0.45
N PHE A 25 12.63 13.12 -1.02
CA PHE A 25 13.71 12.21 -0.60
C PHE A 25 13.91 12.16 0.91
N ARG A 26 14.08 13.33 1.54
CA ARG A 26 14.40 13.44 2.96
C ARG A 26 13.26 12.94 3.86
N ALA A 27 12.02 13.30 3.54
CA ALA A 27 10.85 12.84 4.29
C ALA A 27 10.68 11.31 4.18
N ALA A 28 10.96 10.74 3.00
CA ALA A 28 10.95 9.29 2.81
C ALA A 28 12.05 8.59 3.64
N VAL A 29 13.27 9.14 3.67
CA VAL A 29 14.37 8.59 4.50
C VAL A 29 14.05 8.66 6.00
N GLU A 30 13.53 9.79 6.47
CA GLU A 30 13.16 9.99 7.88
C GLU A 30 12.01 9.04 8.31
N ASP A 31 11.00 8.82 7.46
CA ASP A 31 9.94 7.81 7.66
C ASP A 31 10.49 6.37 7.72
N GLN A 32 11.40 5.98 6.81
CA GLN A 32 11.96 4.62 6.83
C GLN A 32 12.83 4.36 8.06
N PHE A 33 13.65 5.33 8.51
CA PHE A 33 14.36 5.21 9.79
C PHE A 33 13.40 5.14 10.99
N ALA A 34 12.31 5.91 10.99
CA ALA A 34 11.29 5.84 12.04
C ALA A 34 10.63 4.45 12.13
N ARG A 35 10.30 3.83 10.99
CA ARG A 35 9.72 2.48 10.93
C ARG A 35 10.68 1.40 11.42
N ILE A 36 11.93 1.39 10.95
CA ILE A 36 12.93 0.40 11.38
C ILE A 36 13.19 0.50 12.89
N ARG A 37 13.19 1.73 13.44
CA ARG A 37 13.24 1.94 14.90
C ARG A 37 12.03 1.34 15.59
N GLN A 38 10.81 1.63 15.11
CA GLN A 38 9.57 1.12 15.72
C GLN A 38 9.53 -0.42 15.72
N GLU A 39 9.93 -1.06 14.63
CA GLU A 39 10.05 -2.53 14.56
C GLU A 39 11.07 -3.08 15.56
N ARG A 40 12.26 -2.48 15.63
CA ARG A 40 13.31 -2.91 16.56
C ARG A 40 12.88 -2.75 18.01
N ASP A 41 12.29 -1.60 18.36
CA ASP A 41 11.87 -1.28 19.72
C ASP A 41 10.71 -2.21 20.15
N ALA A 42 9.82 -2.59 19.22
CA ALA A 42 8.81 -3.62 19.44
C ALA A 42 9.42 -5.04 19.60
N ALA A 43 10.40 -5.41 18.78
CA ALA A 43 11.10 -6.69 18.87
C ALA A 43 11.91 -6.83 20.18
N ALA A 44 12.53 -5.73 20.64
CA ALA A 44 13.20 -5.67 21.94
C ALA A 44 12.19 -5.81 23.10
N ALA A 45 11.02 -5.17 23.00
CA ALA A 45 9.95 -5.31 23.99
C ALA A 45 9.29 -6.70 24.00
N ALA A 46 9.39 -7.48 22.90
CA ALA A 46 9.02 -8.88 22.86
C ALA A 46 10.09 -9.77 23.51
N ALA A 47 11.36 -9.65 23.08
CA ALA A 47 12.47 -10.44 23.62
C ALA A 47 12.70 -10.22 25.14
N ALA A 48 12.41 -9.02 25.66
CA ALA A 48 12.45 -8.73 27.09
C ALA A 48 11.37 -9.48 27.90
N LYS A 49 10.29 -9.95 27.27
CA LYS A 49 9.25 -10.79 27.88
C LYS A 49 9.57 -12.28 27.80
N GLU A 50 10.35 -12.71 26.80
CA GLU A 50 10.82 -14.10 26.64
C GLU A 50 11.86 -14.50 27.71
N GLN A 51 12.47 -13.56 28.43
CA GLN A 51 13.46 -13.84 29.48
C GLN A 51 12.86 -14.10 30.87
N ALA A 52 11.53 -14.23 30.98
CA ALA A 52 10.88 -14.74 32.19
C ALA A 52 11.14 -16.26 32.34
N PRO A 53 11.47 -16.77 33.55
CA PRO A 53 12.07 -18.10 33.68
C PRO A 53 11.04 -19.23 33.78
N GLU A 54 10.47 -19.69 32.65
CA GLU A 54 9.79 -21.00 32.60
C GLU A 54 9.76 -21.62 31.19
N ALA A 55 9.87 -22.95 31.12
CA ALA A 55 9.93 -23.83 29.94
C ALA A 55 11.12 -23.61 28.95
N GLN A 56 11.82 -24.70 28.60
CA GLN A 56 12.84 -24.72 27.54
C GLN A 56 12.25 -25.36 26.26
N PRO A 57 12.22 -24.68 25.10
CA PRO A 57 11.77 -25.27 23.84
C PRO A 57 12.78 -26.27 23.26
N GLU A 58 12.37 -27.07 22.26
CA GLU A 58 13.26 -28.05 21.63
C GLU A 58 14.39 -27.39 20.82
N GLN A 59 15.50 -28.14 20.71
CA GLN A 59 16.78 -27.63 20.21
C GLN A 59 16.76 -27.29 18.71
N SER A 60 15.78 -27.83 17.96
CA SER A 60 15.51 -27.58 16.54
C SER A 60 14.79 -26.26 16.30
N GLU A 61 13.70 -26.00 17.01
CA GLU A 61 12.87 -24.80 16.87
C GLU A 61 13.62 -23.55 17.29
N LEU A 62 14.39 -23.63 18.38
CA LEU A 62 15.30 -22.56 18.84
C LEU A 62 16.32 -22.16 17.77
N VAL A 63 16.75 -23.08 16.91
CA VAL A 63 17.70 -22.80 15.82
C VAL A 63 17.00 -22.15 14.63
N LEU A 64 15.75 -22.54 14.31
CA LEU A 64 14.99 -21.90 13.24
C LEU A 64 14.59 -20.46 13.61
N TYR A 65 14.00 -20.26 14.80
CA TYR A 65 13.60 -18.93 15.29
C TYR A 65 14.79 -17.99 15.40
N ARG A 66 15.94 -18.48 15.91
CA ARG A 66 17.18 -17.69 15.95
C ARG A 66 17.68 -17.30 14.57
N ARG A 67 17.67 -18.22 13.59
CA ARG A 67 18.06 -17.93 12.20
C ARG A 67 17.13 -16.92 11.53
N MET A 68 15.82 -16.99 11.80
CA MET A 68 14.86 -15.99 11.31
C MET A 68 15.09 -14.61 11.93
N GLN A 69 15.41 -14.54 13.24
CA GLN A 69 15.81 -13.28 13.87
C GLN A 69 17.17 -12.76 13.34
N GLU A 70 18.15 -13.62 13.11
CA GLU A 70 19.45 -13.28 12.51
C GLU A 70 19.28 -12.72 11.09
N LEU A 71 18.44 -13.36 10.27
CA LEU A 71 18.13 -12.93 8.90
C LEU A 71 17.39 -11.58 8.91
N LYS A 72 16.32 -11.42 9.69
CA LYS A 72 15.59 -10.14 9.77
C LYS A 72 16.47 -8.99 10.27
N ARG A 73 17.38 -9.24 11.24
CA ARG A 73 18.37 -8.23 11.66
C ARG A 73 19.36 -7.89 10.54
N SER A 74 19.76 -8.87 9.73
CA SER A 74 20.63 -8.65 8.56
C SER A 74 19.94 -7.80 7.49
N GLU A 75 18.65 -8.02 7.24
CA GLU A 75 17.86 -7.23 6.27
C GLU A 75 17.59 -5.81 6.75
N GLN A 76 17.21 -5.64 8.02
CA GLN A 76 17.07 -4.32 8.64
C GLN A 76 18.39 -3.54 8.60
N ARG A 77 19.52 -4.20 8.91
CA ARG A 77 20.85 -3.58 8.82
C ARG A 77 21.23 -3.20 7.39
N ALA A 78 21.05 -4.08 6.42
CA ALA A 78 21.32 -3.77 5.01
C ALA A 78 20.46 -2.57 4.52
N THR A 79 19.23 -2.46 5.03
CA THR A 79 18.35 -1.31 4.77
C THR A 79 18.90 -0.03 5.40
N VAL A 80 19.32 -0.05 6.67
CA VAL A 80 19.95 1.12 7.33
C VAL A 80 21.21 1.57 6.59
N GLU A 81 22.08 0.64 6.18
CA GLU A 81 23.26 0.94 5.37
C GLU A 81 22.89 1.63 4.03
N ASP A 82 21.88 1.13 3.30
CA ASP A 82 21.44 1.72 2.04
C ASP A 82 20.80 3.12 2.23
N LEU A 83 19.98 3.31 3.27
CA LEU A 83 19.39 4.61 3.62
C LEU A 83 20.48 5.63 4.00
N MET A 84 21.48 5.20 4.78
CA MET A 84 22.64 6.02 5.13
C MET A 84 23.46 6.41 3.88
N TYR A 85 23.67 5.47 2.95
CA TYR A 85 24.37 5.78 1.70
C TYR A 85 23.61 6.81 0.87
N ALA A 86 22.30 6.65 0.70
CA ALA A 86 21.47 7.63 -0.01
C ALA A 86 21.52 9.02 0.67
N SER A 87 21.55 9.07 2.00
CA SER A 87 21.73 10.32 2.76
C SER A 87 23.10 10.98 2.56
N VAL A 88 24.15 10.20 2.24
CA VAL A 88 25.46 10.74 1.81
C VAL A 88 25.40 11.21 0.36
N LEU A 89 24.68 10.50 -0.52
CA LEU A 89 24.47 10.94 -1.90
C LEU A 89 23.71 12.27 -1.98
N GLU A 90 22.74 12.52 -1.08
CA GLU A 90 22.04 13.81 -0.95
C GLU A 90 23.03 14.98 -0.88
N ARG A 91 24.07 14.86 -0.04
CA ARG A 91 25.09 15.90 0.14
C ARG A 91 25.93 16.13 -1.11
N PHE A 92 26.22 15.10 -1.90
CA PHE A 92 26.89 15.27 -3.20
C PHE A 92 25.98 15.91 -4.25
N VAL A 93 24.66 15.66 -4.20
CA VAL A 93 23.66 16.33 -5.05
C VAL A 93 23.50 17.81 -4.66
N GLU A 94 23.43 18.13 -3.36
CA GLU A 94 23.40 19.52 -2.85
C GLU A 94 24.64 20.32 -3.29
N LEU A 95 25.84 19.71 -3.28
CA LEU A 95 27.07 20.34 -3.79
C LEU A 95 27.10 20.51 -5.31
N GLY A 96 26.21 19.86 -6.06
CA GLY A 96 26.26 19.79 -7.52
C GLY A 96 27.47 19.01 -8.07
N VAL A 97 28.16 18.21 -7.25
CA VAL A 97 29.35 17.45 -7.64
C VAL A 97 29.00 15.98 -7.87
N PRO A 98 29.02 15.47 -9.11
CA PRO A 98 28.78 14.05 -9.35
C PRO A 98 29.93 13.24 -8.77
N MET A 99 29.62 12.17 -8.03
CA MET A 99 30.61 11.23 -7.51
C MET A 99 31.38 10.56 -8.66
N LEU A 100 32.61 10.15 -8.36
CA LEU A 100 33.46 9.41 -9.28
C LEU A 100 32.79 8.11 -9.75
N PRO A 101 32.83 7.81 -11.06
CA PRO A 101 32.45 6.49 -11.56
C PRO A 101 33.50 5.45 -11.17
N ARG A 102 33.17 4.17 -11.42
CA ARG A 102 34.11 3.05 -11.27
C ARG A 102 35.43 3.35 -12.01
N VAL A 103 36.55 3.08 -11.36
CA VAL A 103 37.88 3.50 -11.81
C VAL A 103 38.42 2.52 -12.84
N GLU A 104 38.40 2.92 -14.11
CA GLU A 104 38.97 2.18 -15.25
C GLU A 104 40.44 2.54 -15.49
N SER A 105 41.09 1.94 -16.50
CA SER A 105 42.55 2.00 -16.68
C SER A 105 43.13 3.39 -16.98
N ILE A 106 42.32 4.28 -17.55
CA ILE A 106 42.65 5.70 -17.79
C ILE A 106 41.44 6.54 -17.33
N VAL A 107 41.66 7.50 -16.42
CA VAL A 107 40.59 8.38 -15.91
C VAL A 107 40.99 9.85 -15.94
N GLU A 108 40.41 10.59 -16.88
CA GLU A 108 40.33 12.05 -16.86
C GLU A 108 38.93 12.45 -16.37
N SER A 109 38.86 13.28 -15.32
CA SER A 109 37.58 13.64 -14.70
C SER A 109 37.57 15.12 -14.28
N PRO A 110 37.33 16.06 -15.22
CA PRO A 110 37.17 17.46 -14.87
C PRO A 110 36.00 17.64 -13.90
N GLY A 111 36.17 18.54 -12.94
CA GLY A 111 35.18 18.83 -11.89
C GLY A 111 35.69 19.96 -11.01
N ASP A 112 34.78 20.70 -10.39
CA ASP A 112 35.16 21.80 -9.51
C ASP A 112 35.65 21.27 -8.15
N LEU A 113 36.97 21.27 -7.98
CA LEU A 113 37.62 20.88 -6.73
C LEU A 113 37.33 21.87 -5.58
N LYS A 114 36.80 23.06 -5.87
CA LYS A 114 36.40 24.07 -4.88
C LYS A 114 35.15 23.64 -4.12
N ALA A 115 34.13 23.16 -4.84
CA ALA A 115 32.89 22.63 -4.26
C ALA A 115 33.10 21.41 -3.33
N LEU A 116 34.14 20.60 -3.57
CA LEU A 116 34.54 19.52 -2.65
C LEU A 116 35.26 20.00 -1.37
N THR A 117 35.31 21.32 -1.11
CA THR A 117 36.00 21.88 0.07
C THR A 117 35.25 23.05 0.72
N GLU A 118 34.77 24.01 -0.06
CA GLU A 118 33.94 25.10 0.44
C GLU A 118 32.53 24.58 0.76
N GLY A 119 31.99 24.94 1.94
CA GLY A 119 30.73 24.40 2.46
C GLY A 119 30.85 23.04 3.16
N VAL A 120 31.82 22.20 2.77
CA VAL A 120 32.03 20.85 3.35
C VAL A 120 32.80 20.88 4.67
N HIS A 121 33.67 21.86 4.87
CA HIS A 121 34.57 21.94 6.03
C HIS A 121 34.60 23.34 6.65
N SER A 122 34.83 23.42 7.97
CA SER A 122 35.13 24.70 8.62
C SER A 122 36.40 25.33 8.04
N ARG A 123 36.52 26.66 8.17
CA ARG A 123 37.72 27.40 7.75
C ARG A 123 38.98 26.89 8.46
N GLU A 124 38.86 26.49 9.73
CA GLU A 124 39.93 25.92 10.53
C GLU A 124 40.29 24.47 10.12
N ALA A 125 39.33 23.68 9.62
CA ALA A 125 39.50 22.31 9.12
C ALA A 125 40.13 22.24 7.71
N LEU A 126 39.85 23.22 6.85
CA LEU A 126 40.41 23.29 5.49
C LEU A 126 41.94 23.21 5.45
N ASP A 127 42.64 23.69 6.49
CA ASP A 127 44.11 23.62 6.53
C ASP A 127 44.65 22.20 6.82
N LEU A 128 43.90 21.39 7.60
CA LEU A 128 44.21 19.97 7.80
C LEU A 128 43.98 19.18 6.49
N VAL A 129 42.90 19.46 5.76
CA VAL A 129 42.62 18.83 4.47
C VAL A 129 43.70 19.16 3.43
N LYS A 130 44.15 20.42 3.36
CA LYS A 130 45.29 20.82 2.51
C LYS A 130 46.61 20.14 2.90
N GLU A 131 46.80 19.75 4.15
CA GLU A 131 48.00 19.04 4.61
C GLU A 131 47.93 17.53 4.33
N HIS A 132 46.75 16.91 4.47
CA HIS A 132 46.49 15.53 4.04
C HIS A 132 46.70 15.36 2.53
N VAL A 133 46.14 16.24 1.70
CA VAL A 133 46.34 16.22 0.24
C VAL A 133 47.82 16.32 -0.14
N ARG A 134 48.61 17.17 0.55
CA ARG A 134 50.06 17.26 0.33
C ARG A 134 50.81 16.01 0.77
N THR A 135 50.44 15.43 1.92
CA THR A 135 51.04 14.19 2.44
C THR A 135 50.79 13.01 1.51
N ILE A 136 49.56 12.84 1.03
CA ILE A 136 49.16 11.75 0.13
C ILE A 136 49.75 11.89 -1.28
N MET A 137 49.81 13.12 -1.83
CA MET A 137 50.32 13.34 -3.19
C MET A 137 51.84 13.60 -3.25
N GLY A 138 52.49 13.86 -2.12
CA GLY A 138 53.94 14.11 -2.05
C GLY A 138 54.40 15.21 -3.01
N PRO A 139 55.55 15.04 -3.72
CA PRO A 139 56.02 15.99 -4.73
C PRO A 139 55.02 16.25 -5.86
N ALA A 140 54.18 15.27 -6.21
CA ALA A 140 53.16 15.43 -7.25
C ALA A 140 52.03 16.40 -6.85
N SER A 141 51.90 16.77 -5.57
CA SER A 141 50.97 17.83 -5.12
C SER A 141 51.22 19.18 -5.82
N VAL A 142 52.45 19.45 -6.25
CA VAL A 142 52.91 20.70 -6.90
C VAL A 142 53.07 20.55 -8.42
N ALA A 143 52.86 19.35 -8.97
CA ALA A 143 52.95 19.12 -10.42
C ALA A 143 51.75 19.72 -11.17
N PHE A 144 51.93 19.97 -12.48
CA PHE A 144 50.84 20.38 -13.36
C PHE A 144 49.70 19.34 -13.34
N SER A 145 48.45 19.78 -13.27
CA SER A 145 47.28 18.90 -13.14
C SER A 145 47.21 17.78 -14.18
N ASN A 146 47.72 18.02 -15.40
CA ASN A 146 47.66 17.09 -16.53
C ASN A 146 48.81 16.06 -16.54
N ALA A 147 49.74 16.11 -15.57
CA ALA A 147 50.81 15.11 -15.46
C ALA A 147 50.19 13.74 -15.11
N MET A 148 50.61 12.69 -15.80
CA MET A 148 50.08 11.33 -15.59
C MET A 148 50.88 10.56 -14.53
N VAL A 149 50.16 9.93 -13.61
CA VAL A 149 50.70 9.06 -12.55
C VAL A 149 50.13 7.65 -12.75
N LYS A 150 51.01 6.65 -12.87
CA LYS A 150 50.64 5.23 -12.88
C LYS A 150 50.85 4.64 -11.49
N MET A 151 49.84 4.00 -10.93
CA MET A 151 49.91 3.30 -9.64
C MET A 151 49.11 1.99 -9.68
N SER A 152 49.30 1.08 -8.73
CA SER A 152 48.42 -0.10 -8.65
C SER A 152 47.00 0.30 -8.22
N ARG A 153 46.01 -0.46 -8.68
CA ARG A 153 44.60 -0.26 -8.31
C ARG A 153 44.38 -0.43 -6.81
N LEU A 154 45.16 -1.32 -6.18
CA LEU A 154 45.19 -1.51 -4.73
C LEU A 154 45.70 -0.26 -3.99
N GLN A 155 46.79 0.37 -4.44
CA GLN A 155 47.29 1.61 -3.84
C GLN A 155 46.27 2.75 -3.96
N ALA A 156 45.59 2.86 -5.11
CA ALA A 156 44.52 3.85 -5.30
C ALA A 156 43.35 3.62 -4.31
N ALA A 157 42.93 2.36 -4.14
CA ALA A 157 41.90 1.97 -3.16
C ALA A 157 42.32 2.27 -1.71
N GLN A 158 43.57 1.95 -1.34
CA GLN A 158 44.13 2.25 -0.02
C GLN A 158 44.19 3.76 0.26
N VAL A 159 44.59 4.56 -0.73
CA VAL A 159 44.62 6.03 -0.64
C VAL A 159 43.21 6.61 -0.49
N TYR A 160 42.22 6.07 -1.23
CA TYR A 160 40.82 6.48 -1.11
C TYR A 160 40.27 6.15 0.29
N ALA A 161 40.39 4.90 0.73
CA ALA A 161 39.91 4.46 2.06
C ALA A 161 40.57 5.25 3.20
N ALA A 162 41.90 5.45 3.17
CA ALA A 162 42.61 6.27 4.17
C ALA A 162 42.14 7.73 4.17
N SER A 163 41.72 8.27 3.03
CA SER A 163 41.19 9.63 2.90
C SER A 163 39.74 9.75 3.38
N VAL A 164 38.91 8.71 3.22
CA VAL A 164 37.60 8.60 3.87
C VAL A 164 37.75 8.61 5.38
N MET A 165 38.66 7.79 5.93
CA MET A 165 38.97 7.77 7.36
C MET A 165 39.47 9.13 7.88
N PHE A 166 40.25 9.85 7.07
CA PHE A 166 40.71 11.20 7.41
C PHE A 166 39.57 12.24 7.44
N GLY A 167 38.68 12.25 6.46
CA GLY A 167 37.51 13.16 6.45
C GLY A 167 36.58 12.90 7.62
N TYR A 168 36.33 11.63 7.92
CA TYR A 168 35.59 11.18 9.09
C TYR A 168 36.21 11.67 10.41
N PHE A 169 37.53 11.53 10.57
CA PHE A 169 38.30 12.08 11.69
C PHE A 169 38.16 13.61 11.80
N VAL A 170 38.38 14.34 10.69
CA VAL A 170 38.31 15.81 10.66
C VAL A 170 36.92 16.28 11.11
N CYS A 171 35.84 15.68 10.62
CA CYS A 171 34.49 16.03 11.05
C CYS A 171 34.29 15.88 12.57
N ARG A 172 34.77 14.78 13.17
CA ARG A 172 34.64 14.55 14.62
C ARG A 172 35.42 15.59 15.43
N VAL A 173 36.66 15.88 15.05
CA VAL A 173 37.51 16.79 15.82
C VAL A 173 37.10 18.25 15.62
N ASP A 174 36.66 18.64 14.43
CA ASP A 174 36.13 19.98 14.14
C ASP A 174 34.86 20.27 14.96
N LYS A 175 33.90 19.34 14.98
CA LYS A 175 32.70 19.44 15.83
C LYS A 175 33.06 19.50 17.32
N ARG A 176 33.98 18.67 17.80
CA ARG A 176 34.43 18.67 19.20
C ARG A 176 35.13 19.99 19.57
N PHE A 177 36.01 20.50 18.70
CA PHE A 177 36.69 21.77 18.87
C PHE A 177 35.70 22.94 18.96
N HIS A 178 34.73 23.01 18.04
CA HIS A 178 33.70 24.05 18.07
C HIS A 178 32.81 23.95 19.33
N LEU A 179 32.49 22.74 19.79
CA LEU A 179 31.75 22.52 21.04
C LEU A 179 32.55 22.99 22.26
N GLU A 180 33.78 22.52 22.46
CA GLU A 180 34.63 22.91 23.60
C GLU A 180 34.96 24.41 23.60
N ARG A 181 35.07 25.04 22.42
CA ARG A 181 35.18 26.49 22.26
C ARG A 181 33.91 27.22 22.69
N SER A 182 32.72 26.72 22.32
CA SER A 182 31.43 27.30 22.72
C SER A 182 31.16 27.20 24.22
N LEU A 183 31.68 26.14 24.86
CA LEU A 183 31.60 25.91 26.32
C LEU A 183 32.68 26.68 27.11
N GLY A 184 33.55 27.45 26.46
CA GLY A 184 34.62 28.21 27.11
C GLY A 184 35.74 27.34 27.70
N LEU A 185 35.83 26.06 27.32
CA LEU A 185 36.83 25.11 27.83
C LEU A 185 38.20 25.29 27.16
N LEU A 186 38.23 25.86 25.95
CA LEU A 186 39.46 26.22 25.25
C LEU A 186 39.86 27.66 25.58
N GLN A 187 41.09 27.85 26.06
CA GLN A 187 41.66 29.19 26.23
C GLN A 187 41.86 29.84 24.86
N GLU A 188 41.13 30.92 24.58
CA GLU A 188 41.31 31.66 23.33
C GLU A 188 42.65 32.42 23.33
N ALA A 189 43.38 32.34 22.22
CA ALA A 189 44.55 33.18 22.01
C ALA A 189 44.10 34.66 21.91
N PRO A 190 44.84 35.63 22.49
CA PRO A 190 44.44 37.04 22.47
C PRO A 190 44.14 37.58 21.07
N GLU A 191 44.89 37.12 20.08
CA GLU A 191 44.73 37.47 18.66
C GLU A 191 43.39 37.00 18.06
N ASP A 192 42.88 35.84 18.48
CA ASP A 192 41.60 35.28 18.03
C ASP A 192 40.42 36.00 18.70
N ALA A 193 40.60 36.53 19.90
CA ALA A 193 39.63 37.40 20.57
C ALA A 193 39.55 38.80 19.92
N VAL A 194 40.69 39.41 19.56
CA VAL A 194 40.74 40.69 18.83
C VAL A 194 40.02 40.58 17.48
N LYS A 195 40.33 39.56 16.68
CA LYS A 195 39.68 39.29 15.38
C LYS A 195 38.17 39.02 15.47
N ARG A 196 37.63 38.77 16.67
CA ARG A 196 36.18 38.64 16.93
C ARG A 196 35.55 39.99 17.28
N LEU A 197 36.21 40.81 18.09
CA LEU A 197 35.80 42.19 18.37
C LEU A 197 35.71 42.99 17.05
N GLU A 198 36.74 42.93 16.21
CA GLU A 198 36.79 43.62 14.92
C GLU A 198 35.56 43.31 14.02
N ARG A 199 35.13 42.04 13.98
CA ARG A 199 33.93 41.64 13.22
C ARG A 199 32.62 42.09 13.87
N LEU A 200 32.55 42.13 15.20
CA LEU A 200 31.37 42.62 15.90
C LEU A 200 31.18 44.13 15.70
N PHE A 201 32.27 44.91 15.69
CA PHE A 201 32.22 46.33 15.30
C PHE A 201 31.86 46.48 13.81
N SER A 202 32.51 45.73 12.91
CA SER A 202 32.20 45.77 11.47
C SER A 202 30.74 45.40 11.15
N ALA A 203 30.10 44.56 11.96
CA ALA A 203 28.69 44.21 11.83
C ALA A 203 27.76 45.31 12.37
N ALA A 204 28.14 45.98 13.47
CA ALA A 204 27.37 47.10 14.02
C ALA A 204 27.32 48.30 13.05
N ASP A 205 28.42 48.60 12.37
CA ASP A 205 28.51 49.67 11.36
C ASP A 205 27.65 49.42 10.10
N SER A 206 27.06 48.22 9.95
CA SER A 206 26.28 47.84 8.76
C SER A 206 24.76 48.07 8.87
N MET A 207 24.28 48.71 9.96
CA MET A 207 22.85 48.88 10.25
C MET A 207 22.24 50.25 9.89
N ASP A 208 23.03 51.23 9.44
CA ASP A 208 22.56 52.56 9.01
C ASP A 208 22.85 52.83 7.52
N GLY A 209 21.82 52.74 6.66
CA GLY A 209 21.92 53.08 5.23
C GLY A 209 20.71 52.59 4.42
N VAL A 210 20.09 53.47 3.62
CA VAL A 210 18.80 53.24 2.92
C VAL A 210 18.82 53.78 1.48
N ASP A 211 18.11 53.09 0.57
CA ASP A 211 17.92 53.36 -0.87
C ASP A 211 19.21 53.32 -1.74
N ASN A 212 19.22 52.91 -3.02
CA ASN A 212 18.17 52.86 -4.07
C ASN A 212 18.52 51.79 -5.14
N PRO A 213 17.56 51.16 -5.85
CA PRO A 213 17.83 50.25 -6.97
C PRO A 213 18.17 50.95 -8.32
N ASP A 214 18.45 50.15 -9.35
CA ASP A 214 18.71 50.49 -10.77
C ASP A 214 19.97 51.34 -11.13
N ALA A 215 20.99 50.66 -11.67
CA ALA A 215 21.96 51.21 -12.62
C ALA A 215 22.62 50.07 -13.45
N ALA A 216 22.72 50.21 -14.79
CA ALA A 216 23.29 49.18 -15.67
C ALA A 216 24.04 49.74 -16.90
N ALA A 217 25.18 49.12 -17.25
CA ALA A 217 26.02 49.31 -18.45
C ALA A 217 27.04 48.13 -18.51
N VAL A 218 27.43 47.42 -19.58
CA VAL A 218 27.48 47.65 -21.07
C VAL A 218 28.53 48.70 -21.46
N VAL A 219 29.47 48.56 -22.42
CA VAL A 219 29.88 47.53 -23.42
C VAL A 219 31.36 47.09 -23.14
N ASP A 220 32.21 46.42 -23.96
CA ASP A 220 32.24 45.95 -25.37
C ASP A 220 33.19 44.72 -25.54
N ALA A 221 33.45 44.25 -26.78
CA ALA A 221 34.39 43.15 -27.09
C ALA A 221 35.29 43.40 -28.34
N ALA A 222 36.50 42.81 -28.38
CA ALA A 222 37.33 42.72 -29.60
C ALA A 222 38.41 41.61 -29.56
N GLN A 223 38.77 41.11 -30.74
CA GLN A 223 39.89 40.20 -31.09
C GLN A 223 40.46 40.67 -32.46
N PRO A 224 41.58 40.13 -32.99
CA PRO A 224 42.75 39.48 -32.38
C PRO A 224 44.12 40.00 -32.94
N GLY A 225 45.26 39.48 -32.44
CA GLY A 225 46.40 39.14 -33.32
C GLY A 225 47.82 39.67 -33.04
N THR A 226 48.79 38.94 -33.62
CA THR A 226 50.22 39.25 -33.90
C THR A 226 51.28 39.34 -32.78
N ASP A 227 52.25 38.43 -32.91
CA ASP A 227 53.72 38.61 -32.87
C ASP A 227 54.51 38.85 -31.55
N VAL A 228 54.97 37.71 -31.01
CA VAL A 228 56.38 37.40 -30.68
C VAL A 228 57.40 38.55 -30.69
N SER A 229 57.97 38.84 -29.52
CA SER A 229 59.41 39.19 -29.42
C SER A 229 59.97 38.84 -28.04
N THR A 230 61.30 38.74 -27.93
CA THR A 230 61.99 38.08 -26.81
C THR A 230 62.72 39.04 -25.86
N SER A 231 62.85 38.55 -24.61
CA SER A 231 64.06 38.63 -23.75
C SER A 231 64.43 39.92 -22.98
N THR A 232 64.68 39.68 -21.68
CA THR A 232 65.74 40.26 -20.82
C THR A 232 65.71 41.74 -20.41
N SER A 233 65.17 42.01 -19.21
CA SER A 233 66.02 42.31 -18.03
C SER A 233 65.25 42.04 -16.71
N GLY A 234 65.87 41.68 -15.58
CA GLY A 234 67.29 41.30 -15.43
C GLY A 234 67.95 41.52 -14.07
N ARG A 235 67.28 41.38 -12.92
CA ARG A 235 67.86 41.35 -11.53
C ARG A 235 66.77 41.18 -10.46
N PRO A 236 67.09 40.71 -9.24
CA PRO A 236 67.46 39.34 -8.94
C PRO A 236 66.47 38.67 -7.98
N ALA A 237 66.59 37.35 -7.77
CA ALA A 237 65.83 36.65 -6.74
C ALA A 237 66.60 36.64 -5.42
N GLU A 238 65.98 37.10 -4.34
CA GLU A 238 66.25 36.67 -2.96
C GLU A 238 65.07 37.05 -2.05
N GLU A 239 64.94 36.36 -0.91
CA GLU A 239 64.00 36.64 0.18
C GLU A 239 62.49 36.83 -0.16
N GLN A 240 61.89 35.90 -0.92
CA GLN A 240 60.52 35.51 -0.53
C GLN A 240 60.60 34.73 0.79
N GLN A 241 60.49 35.45 1.89
CA GLN A 241 60.30 34.87 3.22
C GLN A 241 59.16 33.85 3.16
N GLN A 242 59.44 32.61 3.55
CA GLN A 242 58.39 31.65 3.85
C GLN A 242 57.58 32.19 5.03
N LYS A 243 56.45 32.84 4.73
CA LYS A 243 55.37 33.01 5.71
C LYS A 243 54.98 31.61 6.17
N LYS A 244 55.54 31.18 7.31
CA LYS A 244 55.02 30.05 8.07
C LYS A 244 53.54 30.35 8.30
N SER A 245 52.67 29.57 7.66
CA SER A 245 51.24 29.64 7.93
C SER A 245 51.06 29.42 9.43
N GLU A 246 50.46 30.38 10.11
CA GLU A 246 50.08 30.21 11.51
C GLU A 246 49.20 28.96 11.61
N LYS A 247 49.50 28.07 12.55
CA LYS A 247 48.73 26.83 12.72
C LYS A 247 47.31 27.20 13.14
N SER A 248 46.31 26.74 12.37
CA SER A 248 44.90 26.94 12.71
C SER A 248 44.63 26.49 14.14
N ALA A 249 43.66 27.12 14.82
CA ALA A 249 43.35 26.79 16.21
C ALA A 249 42.96 25.31 16.36
N LEU A 250 42.21 24.77 15.39
CA LEU A 250 41.91 23.33 15.29
C LEU A 250 43.18 22.46 15.15
N ARG A 251 44.16 22.86 14.33
CA ARG A 251 45.44 22.14 14.24
C ARG A 251 46.19 22.14 15.58
N ARG A 252 46.27 23.30 16.26
CA ARG A 252 46.88 23.41 17.59
C ARG A 252 46.16 22.58 18.64
N TYR A 253 44.87 22.29 18.44
CA TYR A 253 44.05 21.42 19.29
C TYR A 253 44.27 19.92 18.98
N VAL A 254 44.27 19.51 17.71
CA VAL A 254 44.66 18.14 17.28
C VAL A 254 46.05 17.76 17.79
N GLU A 255 47.01 18.68 17.74
CA GLU A 255 48.39 18.46 18.21
C GLU A 255 48.52 18.29 19.75
N GLN A 256 47.42 18.39 20.51
CA GLN A 256 47.37 18.09 21.95
C GLN A 256 46.81 16.68 22.25
N PHE A 257 46.32 15.94 21.25
CA PHE A 257 45.75 14.61 21.47
C PHE A 257 46.86 13.57 21.71
N ASP A 258 46.67 12.72 22.71
CA ASP A 258 47.50 11.54 22.92
C ASP A 258 47.14 10.42 21.93
N GLN A 259 47.86 9.29 22.00
CA GLN A 259 47.59 8.14 21.12
C GLN A 259 46.20 7.54 21.34
N ALA A 260 45.62 7.64 22.54
CA ALA A 260 44.29 7.11 22.81
C ALA A 260 43.22 7.99 22.18
N ALA A 261 43.29 9.31 22.37
CA ALA A 261 42.37 10.28 21.76
C ALA A 261 42.47 10.27 20.22
N MET A 262 43.66 10.13 19.66
CA MET A 262 43.84 9.98 18.20
C MET A 262 43.19 8.69 17.66
N LEU A 263 43.37 7.55 18.34
CA LEU A 263 42.73 6.29 17.95
C LEU A 263 41.20 6.35 18.13
N GLU A 264 40.72 6.96 19.21
CA GLU A 264 39.29 7.13 19.48
C GLU A 264 38.61 7.96 18.39
N MET A 265 39.20 9.09 17.98
CA MET A 265 38.63 10.00 16.99
C MET A 265 38.72 9.45 15.56
N THR A 266 39.76 8.67 15.24
CA THR A 266 39.95 8.09 13.90
C THR A 266 39.02 6.89 13.65
N ARG A 267 38.44 6.28 14.70
CA ARG A 267 37.59 5.08 14.57
C ARG A 267 36.17 5.40 14.09
N VAL A 268 35.70 4.68 13.06
CA VAL A 268 34.26 4.62 12.70
C VAL A 268 33.49 3.94 13.82
N VAL A 269 32.40 4.55 14.30
CA VAL A 269 31.71 4.06 15.52
C VAL A 269 30.72 2.94 15.24
N SER A 270 30.10 2.91 14.04
CA SER A 270 29.12 1.91 13.66
C SER A 270 29.67 0.82 12.74
N ALA A 271 29.09 -0.37 12.81
CA ALA A 271 29.41 -1.46 11.89
C ALA A 271 28.86 -1.19 10.47
N GLU A 272 27.77 -0.44 10.37
CA GLU A 272 27.10 0.00 9.14
C GLU A 272 27.98 1.00 8.38
N GLY A 273 28.46 2.04 9.06
CA GLY A 273 29.39 3.01 8.49
C GLY A 273 30.70 2.37 8.04
N ALA A 274 31.25 1.43 8.82
CA ALA A 274 32.44 0.68 8.40
C ALA A 274 32.18 -0.17 7.14
N GLN A 275 31.00 -0.79 7.02
CA GLN A 275 30.62 -1.54 5.84
C GLN A 275 30.46 -0.64 4.60
N LEU A 276 29.95 0.58 4.76
CA LEU A 276 29.86 1.57 3.70
C LEU A 276 31.23 2.06 3.21
N VAL A 277 32.24 2.18 4.07
CA VAL A 277 33.62 2.49 3.63
C VAL A 277 34.20 1.35 2.79
N GLU A 278 34.03 0.08 3.19
CA GLU A 278 34.47 -1.06 2.38
C GLU A 278 33.70 -1.12 1.04
N ALA A 279 32.38 -0.97 1.07
CA ALA A 279 31.52 -1.11 -0.10
C ALA A 279 31.71 0.02 -1.13
N GLN A 280 31.80 1.29 -0.70
CA GLN A 280 32.14 2.43 -1.58
C GLN A 280 33.52 2.23 -2.23
N THR A 281 34.51 1.74 -1.47
CA THR A 281 35.86 1.50 -2.00
C THR A 281 35.87 0.32 -2.99
N ALA A 282 35.15 -0.76 -2.70
CA ALA A 282 35.01 -1.90 -3.60
C ALA A 282 34.22 -1.57 -4.88
N ALA A 283 33.20 -0.70 -4.78
CA ALA A 283 32.44 -0.22 -5.93
C ALA A 283 33.31 0.59 -6.91
N LEU A 284 34.19 1.45 -6.38
CA LEU A 284 35.13 2.23 -7.19
C LEU A 284 36.27 1.37 -7.79
N PHE A 285 36.87 0.48 -7.01
CA PHE A 285 38.13 -0.18 -7.38
C PHE A 285 38.03 -1.68 -7.70
N GLY A 286 36.89 -2.33 -7.48
CA GLY A 286 36.70 -3.77 -7.68
C GLY A 286 36.97 -4.62 -6.43
N ASP A 287 37.17 -5.92 -6.62
CA ASP A 287 37.41 -6.86 -5.51
C ASP A 287 38.77 -6.57 -4.84
N LEU A 288 38.71 -5.91 -3.67
CA LEU A 288 39.87 -5.54 -2.87
C LEU A 288 40.66 -6.76 -2.38
N LYS A 289 40.00 -7.93 -2.19
CA LYS A 289 40.63 -9.18 -1.73
C LYS A 289 41.34 -9.87 -2.89
N ALA A 290 40.81 -9.80 -4.12
CA ALA A 290 41.52 -10.20 -5.33
C ALA A 290 42.74 -9.31 -5.61
N LEU A 291 42.58 -7.97 -5.53
CA LEU A 291 43.68 -7.01 -5.70
C LEU A 291 44.78 -7.19 -4.64
N GLN A 292 44.41 -7.44 -3.38
CA GLN A 292 45.37 -7.74 -2.31
C GLN A 292 46.13 -9.04 -2.57
N ARG A 293 45.45 -10.10 -3.03
CA ARG A 293 46.08 -11.37 -3.39
C ARG A 293 47.04 -11.22 -4.56
N GLN A 294 46.61 -10.56 -5.65
CA GLN A 294 47.44 -10.29 -6.82
C GLN A 294 48.71 -9.52 -6.44
N MET A 295 48.60 -8.53 -5.55
CA MET A 295 49.76 -7.80 -5.03
C MET A 295 50.70 -8.70 -4.20
N GLN A 296 50.16 -9.55 -3.33
CA GLN A 296 50.95 -10.52 -2.53
C GLN A 296 51.66 -11.55 -3.41
N GLU A 297 51.01 -12.03 -4.47
CA GLU A 297 51.59 -12.95 -5.46
C GLU A 297 52.68 -12.28 -6.30
N ALA A 298 52.51 -11.00 -6.68
CA ALA A 298 53.49 -10.25 -7.48
C ALA A 298 54.72 -9.76 -6.69
N VAL A 299 54.56 -9.45 -5.40
CA VAL A 299 55.60 -8.83 -4.55
C VAL A 299 56.29 -9.83 -3.62
N GLY A 300 55.62 -10.95 -3.30
CA GLY A 300 56.03 -11.93 -2.31
C GLY A 300 55.78 -11.47 -0.87
N GLN A 301 55.66 -12.43 0.06
CA GLN A 301 55.44 -12.15 1.48
C GLN A 301 56.74 -11.79 2.22
N ASP A 302 57.89 -12.24 1.70
CA ASP A 302 59.21 -12.06 2.30
C ASP A 302 59.90 -10.79 1.77
N ALA A 303 59.53 -9.62 2.29
CA ALA A 303 60.26 -8.36 2.08
C ALA A 303 61.03 -7.98 3.35
N SER A 304 62.32 -7.65 3.22
CA SER A 304 63.20 -7.38 4.38
C SER A 304 63.08 -5.95 4.92
N SER A 305 62.56 -5.02 4.12
CA SER A 305 62.32 -3.63 4.50
C SER A 305 61.13 -3.01 3.73
N MET A 306 60.59 -1.91 4.26
CA MET A 306 59.54 -1.13 3.60
C MET A 306 60.01 -0.50 2.27
N GLU A 307 61.29 -0.16 2.18
CA GLU A 307 61.90 0.43 0.98
C GLU A 307 62.01 -0.62 -0.14
N GLU A 308 62.47 -1.82 0.18
CA GLU A 308 62.45 -2.97 -0.74
C GLU A 308 61.03 -3.31 -1.19
N LEU A 309 60.06 -3.30 -0.26
CA LEU A 309 58.65 -3.56 -0.56
C LEU A 309 58.11 -2.55 -1.59
N MET A 310 58.35 -1.24 -1.38
CA MET A 310 57.91 -0.21 -2.33
C MET A 310 58.58 -0.33 -3.69
N GLU A 311 59.86 -0.69 -3.76
CA GLU A 311 60.56 -0.89 -5.04
C GLU A 311 59.99 -2.10 -5.80
N ARG A 312 59.71 -3.23 -5.12
CA ARG A 312 59.03 -4.40 -5.71
C ARG A 312 57.63 -4.06 -6.23
N VAL A 313 56.86 -3.24 -5.50
CA VAL A 313 55.54 -2.74 -5.95
C VAL A 313 55.68 -1.86 -7.19
N GLN A 314 56.64 -0.93 -7.23
CA GLN A 314 56.88 -0.09 -8.41
C GLN A 314 57.28 -0.91 -9.64
N ARG A 315 58.16 -1.91 -9.49
CA ARG A 315 58.52 -2.84 -10.58
C ARG A 315 57.31 -3.63 -11.09
N SER A 316 56.41 -4.04 -10.20
CA SER A 316 55.16 -4.76 -10.53
C SER A 316 54.13 -3.89 -11.28
N VAL A 317 54.03 -2.60 -10.91
CA VAL A 317 53.21 -1.63 -11.64
C VAL A 317 53.83 -1.28 -13.00
N ALA A 318 55.17 -1.25 -13.11
CA ALA A 318 55.87 -0.98 -14.36
C ALA A 318 55.75 -2.14 -15.37
N ASN A 319 55.96 -3.39 -14.93
CA ASN A 319 55.91 -4.57 -15.81
C ASN A 319 54.48 -5.08 -16.09
N GLY A 320 53.48 -4.63 -15.33
CA GLY A 320 52.07 -5.00 -15.52
C GLY A 320 51.63 -6.30 -14.85
N SER A 321 52.37 -6.83 -13.86
CA SER A 321 51.96 -8.02 -13.10
C SER A 321 50.78 -7.78 -12.15
N VAL A 322 50.49 -6.51 -11.82
CA VAL A 322 49.34 -6.10 -11.00
C VAL A 322 48.41 -5.17 -11.77
N GLU A 323 47.11 -5.22 -11.47
CA GLU A 323 46.16 -4.23 -11.95
C GLU A 323 46.61 -2.82 -11.57
N SER A 324 46.65 -1.94 -12.56
CA SER A 324 47.17 -0.58 -12.42
C SER A 324 46.31 0.43 -13.15
N VAL A 325 46.24 1.62 -12.57
CA VAL A 325 45.47 2.76 -13.04
C VAL A 325 46.44 3.86 -13.47
N THR A 326 46.16 4.54 -14.58
CA THR A 326 46.91 5.72 -15.02
C THR A 326 45.99 6.94 -14.97
N ILE A 327 46.30 7.90 -14.10
CA ILE A 327 45.42 9.04 -13.82
C ILE A 327 46.20 10.34 -13.85
N THR A 328 45.51 11.44 -14.17
CA THR A 328 46.12 12.78 -14.06
C THR A 328 46.32 13.15 -12.58
N VAL A 329 47.28 14.02 -12.28
CA VAL A 329 47.46 14.65 -10.96
C VAL A 329 46.18 15.38 -10.51
N GLY A 330 45.42 15.95 -11.46
CA GLY A 330 44.09 16.52 -11.20
C GLY A 330 43.06 15.47 -10.73
N THR A 331 42.96 14.34 -11.44
CA THR A 331 42.11 13.20 -11.04
C THR A 331 42.55 12.63 -9.69
N GLN A 332 43.86 12.52 -9.43
CA GLN A 332 44.40 12.09 -8.13
C GLN A 332 43.99 13.04 -7.00
N ARG A 333 44.02 14.35 -7.24
CA ARG A 333 43.54 15.35 -6.27
C ARG A 333 42.03 15.23 -6.02
N ARG A 334 41.23 14.92 -7.05
CA ARG A 334 39.78 14.64 -6.92
C ARG A 334 39.52 13.41 -6.06
N PHE A 335 40.22 12.29 -6.27
CA PHE A 335 40.06 11.08 -5.44
C PHE A 335 40.24 11.37 -3.95
N VAL A 336 41.24 12.15 -3.57
CA VAL A 336 41.50 12.49 -2.16
C VAL A 336 40.42 13.42 -1.61
N LEU A 337 40.02 14.46 -2.35
CA LEU A 337 39.01 15.42 -1.88
C LEU A 337 37.61 14.81 -1.79
N GLU A 338 37.20 14.00 -2.77
CA GLU A 338 35.90 13.32 -2.76
C GLU A 338 35.82 12.27 -1.63
N ALA A 339 36.91 11.53 -1.39
CA ALA A 339 37.01 10.63 -0.25
C ALA A 339 36.88 11.36 1.10
N VAL A 340 37.57 12.51 1.26
CA VAL A 340 37.48 13.34 2.48
C VAL A 340 36.06 13.89 2.66
N ALA A 341 35.40 14.37 1.60
CA ALA A 341 34.00 14.80 1.66
C ALA A 341 33.06 13.64 2.04
N PHE A 342 33.20 12.47 1.42
CA PHE A 342 32.43 11.27 1.73
C PHE A 342 32.59 10.84 3.19
N GLY A 343 33.81 10.89 3.74
CA GLY A 343 34.09 10.61 5.15
C GLY A 343 33.41 11.59 6.11
N THR A 344 33.40 12.88 5.78
CA THR A 344 32.68 13.92 6.54
C THR A 344 31.17 13.67 6.53
N PHE A 345 30.57 13.50 5.35
CA PHE A 345 29.14 13.26 5.22
C PHE A 345 28.69 11.95 5.87
N LEU A 346 29.49 10.89 5.76
CA LEU A 346 29.23 9.63 6.46
C LEU A 346 29.18 9.83 7.98
N ARG A 347 30.07 10.67 8.54
CA ARG A 347 30.04 11.00 9.97
C ARG A 347 28.83 11.86 10.36
N ASP A 348 28.38 12.75 9.49
CA ASP A 348 27.19 13.56 9.71
C ASP A 348 25.92 12.72 9.71
N VAL A 349 25.79 11.83 8.72
CA VAL A 349 24.69 10.87 8.61
C VAL A 349 24.68 9.89 9.78
N GLU A 350 25.84 9.30 10.16
CA GLU A 350 25.95 8.49 11.38
C GLU A 350 25.47 9.28 12.62
N SER A 351 25.96 10.51 12.80
CA SER A 351 25.58 11.37 13.94
C SER A 351 24.07 11.60 14.01
N HIS A 352 23.42 11.84 12.88
CA HIS A 352 21.97 12.03 12.81
C HIS A 352 21.20 10.73 13.09
N VAL A 353 21.58 9.62 12.44
CA VAL A 353 20.89 8.33 12.58
C VAL A 353 21.02 7.76 14.00
N ASP A 354 22.17 7.94 14.64
CA ASP A 354 22.41 7.54 16.03
C ASP A 354 21.64 8.44 17.03
N THR A 355 21.56 9.75 16.78
CA THR A 355 20.88 10.68 17.70
C THR A 355 19.35 10.55 17.63
N GLU A 356 18.78 10.57 16.42
CA GLU A 356 17.31 10.62 16.25
C GLU A 356 16.66 9.23 16.28
N TYR A 357 17.36 8.18 15.84
CA TYR A 357 16.79 6.83 15.73
C TYR A 357 17.54 5.75 16.54
N ALA A 358 18.77 6.05 16.97
CA ALA A 358 19.67 5.12 17.68
C ALA A 358 19.91 3.79 16.95
N LEU A 359 19.81 3.78 15.61
CA LEU A 359 19.70 2.55 14.81
C LEU A 359 21.03 1.83 14.52
N LEU A 360 22.16 2.45 14.83
CA LEU A 360 23.49 1.94 14.47
C LEU A 360 23.95 0.81 15.40
N THR A 361 24.75 -0.12 14.89
CA THR A 361 25.39 -1.17 15.67
C THR A 361 26.75 -0.67 16.18
N PRO A 362 26.91 -0.32 17.47
CA PRO A 362 28.19 0.11 18.01
C PRO A 362 29.18 -1.06 18.05
N PHE A 363 30.44 -0.82 17.68
CA PHE A 363 31.48 -1.83 17.85
C PHE A 363 31.75 -2.12 19.34
N SER A 364 31.26 -3.26 19.85
CA SER A 364 31.48 -3.71 21.23
C SER A 364 32.97 -3.90 21.55
N GLY A 365 33.57 -2.92 22.24
CA GLY A 365 34.90 -3.06 22.83
C GLY A 365 34.87 -4.04 24.00
N GLY A 366 35.66 -5.10 23.93
CA GLY A 366 35.73 -6.10 24.99
C GLY A 366 36.53 -5.63 26.20
N GLY A 367 35.88 -5.57 27.38
CA GLY A 367 36.53 -5.48 28.68
C GLY A 367 36.79 -4.05 29.21
N GLY A 368 36.06 -3.67 30.26
CA GLY A 368 36.28 -2.41 30.98
C GLY A 368 35.06 -2.01 31.82
N GLY A 369 35.02 -2.40 33.09
CA GLY A 369 33.89 -2.09 33.96
C GLY A 369 33.91 -0.66 34.48
N GLY A 370 32.87 0.13 34.18
CA GLY A 370 32.67 1.49 34.70
C GLY A 370 31.18 1.78 34.89
N ARG A 371 30.82 2.49 35.97
CA ARG A 371 29.45 2.95 36.25
C ARG A 371 29.28 4.43 35.82
N THR A 372 28.03 4.89 35.88
CA THR A 372 27.56 6.29 35.90
C THR A 372 27.39 6.98 34.54
N PRO A 373 26.52 8.01 34.43
CA PRO A 373 25.23 8.16 35.15
C PRO A 373 24.04 8.54 34.23
N THR A 374 22.84 8.17 34.65
CA THR A 374 21.59 8.77 34.14
C THR A 374 21.44 10.21 34.65
N TRP A 375 21.06 11.14 33.77
CA TRP A 375 20.70 12.51 34.13
C TRP A 375 19.24 12.78 33.77
N SER A 376 18.43 13.14 34.77
CA SER A 376 17.00 13.43 34.62
C SER A 376 16.69 14.90 34.93
N HIS A 377 16.23 15.62 33.91
CA HIS A 377 15.54 16.90 34.00
C HIS A 377 14.43 16.90 32.92
N GLY A 378 13.25 17.50 33.09
CA GLY A 378 12.71 18.21 34.26
C GLY A 378 11.95 19.46 33.83
N CYS A 379 10.73 19.65 34.35
CA CYS A 379 9.81 20.78 34.03
C CYS A 379 9.19 20.74 32.60
N THR A 380 8.01 21.32 32.31
CA THR A 380 7.05 22.05 33.18
C THR A 380 5.59 21.73 32.78
N THR A 381 4.66 21.76 33.74
CA THR A 381 3.21 21.64 33.51
C THR A 381 2.53 23.01 33.31
N VAL A 382 1.61 23.13 32.35
CA VAL A 382 0.69 24.28 32.27
C VAL A 382 -0.76 23.82 32.31
N ARG A 383 -1.48 24.20 33.38
CA ARG A 383 -2.93 24.01 33.50
C ARG A 383 -3.67 25.19 32.86
N LYS A 384 -4.75 24.91 32.13
CA LYS A 384 -5.96 25.75 32.12
C LYS A 384 -7.19 24.89 32.36
N THR A 385 -8.24 25.49 32.92
CA THR A 385 -9.47 24.81 33.34
C THR A 385 -10.68 25.62 32.91
N ARG A 386 -11.79 24.95 32.54
CA ARG A 386 -13.11 25.19 33.15
C ARG A 386 -14.24 24.31 32.58
N ARG A 387 -14.94 23.66 33.52
CA ARG A 387 -16.39 23.50 33.71
C ARG A 387 -17.28 23.01 32.55
N SER A 388 -18.12 22.06 32.93
CA SER A 388 -19.26 21.52 32.21
C SER A 388 -20.47 22.46 32.11
N ARG A 389 -21.36 22.14 31.17
CA ARG A 389 -22.82 22.12 31.38
C ARG A 389 -23.43 20.97 30.57
N TRP A 390 -24.22 20.13 31.22
CA TRP A 390 -25.16 19.23 30.52
C TRP A 390 -26.41 20.02 30.14
N CYS A 391 -27.09 19.60 29.08
CA CYS A 391 -28.51 19.89 28.87
C CYS A 391 -29.17 18.67 28.21
N SER A 392 -30.35 18.31 28.67
CA SER A 392 -31.06 17.08 28.30
C SER A 392 -32.35 17.39 27.56
N SER A 393 -32.59 16.71 26.45
CA SER A 393 -33.94 16.55 25.89
C SER A 393 -34.04 15.28 25.06
N THR A 394 -34.84 14.32 25.52
CA THR A 394 -35.14 13.08 24.80
C THR A 394 -36.25 13.32 23.79
N GLN A 395 -36.04 12.94 22.53
CA GLN A 395 -37.13 12.53 21.64
C GLN A 395 -36.58 11.68 20.50
N ALA A 396 -37.10 10.44 20.39
CA ALA A 396 -36.91 9.62 19.20
C ALA A 396 -37.93 10.05 18.14
N ALA A 397 -37.49 10.17 16.89
CA ALA A 397 -38.37 10.46 15.75
C ALA A 397 -38.17 9.39 14.67
N SER A 398 -39.14 8.49 14.56
CA SER A 398 -39.27 7.60 13.39
C SER A 398 -39.80 8.42 12.21
N THR A 399 -38.95 8.73 11.24
CA THR A 399 -39.37 9.39 9.99
C THR A 399 -39.46 8.39 8.86
N GLU A 400 -40.69 8.10 8.44
CA GLU A 400 -40.96 7.60 7.09
C GLU A 400 -40.40 8.59 6.06
N VAL A 401 -39.87 8.09 4.94
CA VAL A 401 -39.24 8.94 3.91
C VAL A 401 -40.33 9.62 3.07
N ALA A 402 -40.82 10.76 3.56
CA ALA A 402 -41.56 11.69 2.73
C ALA A 402 -40.65 12.27 1.63
N ALA A 403 -41.13 12.30 0.39
CA ALA A 403 -40.39 12.92 -0.72
C ALA A 403 -40.19 14.43 -0.47
N PRO A 404 -39.01 15.00 -0.81
CA PRO A 404 -38.73 16.41 -0.56
C PRO A 404 -39.61 17.33 -1.41
N ASP A 405 -40.05 18.43 -0.82
CA ASP A 405 -40.93 19.41 -1.46
C ASP A 405 -40.21 20.16 -2.59
N ALA A 406 -40.89 20.33 -3.72
CA ALA A 406 -40.29 20.69 -5.01
C ALA A 406 -40.07 22.21 -5.16
N GLY A 407 -39.26 22.81 -4.27
CA GLY A 407 -39.02 24.25 -4.28
C GLY A 407 -37.76 24.79 -3.58
N GLN A 408 -37.02 23.99 -2.79
CA GLN A 408 -35.77 24.45 -2.17
C GLN A 408 -34.55 24.00 -2.98
N ALA A 409 -33.65 24.94 -3.28
CA ALA A 409 -32.35 24.63 -3.88
C ALA A 409 -31.48 23.92 -2.84
N MET A 410 -31.12 22.66 -3.10
CA MET A 410 -30.25 21.89 -2.22
C MET A 410 -28.80 22.38 -2.36
N ASP A 411 -28.13 22.66 -1.24
CA ASP A 411 -26.76 23.19 -1.20
C ASP A 411 -25.68 22.12 -0.95
N GLY A 412 -26.10 20.86 -0.77
CA GLY A 412 -25.21 19.73 -0.49
C GLY A 412 -24.83 19.56 0.98
N MET A 413 -25.44 20.30 1.92
CA MET A 413 -25.10 20.25 3.35
C MET A 413 -26.06 19.43 4.22
N GLY A 414 -26.91 18.58 3.61
CA GLY A 414 -27.79 17.67 4.36
C GLY A 414 -27.03 16.74 5.30
N ILE A 415 -25.87 16.25 4.86
CA ILE A 415 -24.95 15.40 5.63
C ILE A 415 -24.45 16.06 6.93
N ALA A 416 -24.35 17.40 6.99
CA ALA A 416 -23.90 18.10 8.20
C ALA A 416 -24.94 18.09 9.34
N LYS A 417 -26.20 17.69 9.05
CA LYS A 417 -27.23 17.43 10.08
C LYS A 417 -27.03 16.08 10.78
N VAL A 418 -26.25 15.19 10.17
CA VAL A 418 -25.91 13.85 10.67
C VAL A 418 -24.56 13.88 11.40
N ASP A 419 -23.67 14.78 10.98
CA ASP A 419 -22.33 14.96 11.53
C ASP A 419 -21.89 16.42 11.43
N GLU A 420 -22.02 17.17 12.53
CA GLU A 420 -21.71 18.61 12.58
C GLU A 420 -20.21 18.92 12.32
N THR A 421 -19.30 17.93 12.46
CA THR A 421 -17.87 18.15 12.22
C THR A 421 -17.56 18.46 10.75
N LEU A 422 -18.44 18.03 9.83
CA LEU A 422 -18.39 18.34 8.40
C LEU A 422 -18.49 19.85 8.11
N LEU A 423 -19.06 20.65 9.02
CA LEU A 423 -19.16 22.11 8.86
C LEU A 423 -17.78 22.79 8.78
N ALA A 424 -16.73 22.20 9.37
CA ALA A 424 -15.36 22.69 9.24
C ALA A 424 -14.81 22.61 7.80
N HIS A 425 -15.46 21.85 6.92
CA HIS A 425 -15.08 21.63 5.52
C HIS A 425 -16.19 22.07 4.54
N GLU A 426 -17.11 22.94 4.97
CA GLU A 426 -18.28 23.40 4.19
C GLU A 426 -17.93 23.88 2.77
N GLU A 427 -16.84 24.66 2.60
CA GLU A 427 -16.43 25.17 1.28
C GLU A 427 -16.10 24.04 0.30
N HIS A 428 -15.37 23.01 0.75
CA HIS A 428 -15.02 21.85 -0.06
C HIS A 428 -16.26 21.02 -0.42
N LEU A 429 -17.17 20.82 0.55
CA LEU A 429 -18.41 20.06 0.35
C LEU A 429 -19.37 20.77 -0.63
N LYS A 430 -19.52 22.10 -0.51
CA LYS A 430 -20.29 22.93 -1.44
C LYS A 430 -19.65 23.00 -2.83
N TYR A 431 -18.33 23.10 -2.92
CA TYR A 431 -17.62 23.02 -4.19
C TYR A 431 -17.87 21.69 -4.91
N ARG A 432 -17.71 20.56 -4.20
CA ARG A 432 -18.01 19.20 -4.70
C ARG A 432 -19.45 19.10 -5.22
N PHE A 433 -20.43 19.50 -4.40
CA PHE A 433 -21.84 19.40 -4.78
C PHE A 433 -22.18 20.28 -5.99
N ALA A 434 -21.61 21.49 -6.05
CA ALA A 434 -21.79 22.39 -7.18
C ALA A 434 -21.14 21.88 -8.49
N GLN A 435 -20.03 21.11 -8.42
CA GLN A 435 -19.50 20.42 -9.61
C GLN A 435 -20.42 19.28 -10.06
N TYR A 436 -20.93 18.46 -9.14
CA TYR A 436 -21.90 17.40 -9.46
C TYR A 436 -23.16 17.96 -10.15
N LEU A 437 -23.75 19.04 -9.61
CA LEU A 437 -24.90 19.71 -10.25
C LEU A 437 -24.56 20.23 -11.65
N ARG A 438 -23.43 20.92 -11.84
CA ARG A 438 -23.00 21.42 -13.17
C ARG A 438 -22.84 20.29 -14.20
N THR A 439 -22.19 19.20 -13.83
CA THR A 439 -21.99 18.05 -14.73
C THR A 439 -23.32 17.37 -15.07
N LYS A 440 -24.20 17.20 -14.07
CA LYS A 440 -25.55 16.66 -14.25
C LYS A 440 -26.43 17.51 -15.17
N GLU A 441 -26.42 18.83 -14.97
CA GLU A 441 -27.14 19.79 -15.82
C GLU A 441 -26.59 19.80 -17.26
N ALA A 442 -25.28 19.73 -17.43
CA ALA A 442 -24.65 19.64 -18.75
C ALA A 442 -25.06 18.36 -19.50
N ILE A 443 -25.09 17.21 -18.82
CA ILE A 443 -25.57 15.93 -19.37
C ILE A 443 -27.06 16.03 -19.74
N ALA A 444 -27.91 16.50 -18.82
CA ALA A 444 -29.34 16.62 -19.06
C ALA A 444 -29.67 17.59 -20.23
N LYS A 445 -28.92 18.68 -20.37
CA LYS A 445 -29.07 19.65 -21.46
C LYS A 445 -28.70 19.09 -22.85
N GLN A 446 -27.77 18.13 -22.91
CA GLN A 446 -27.26 17.59 -24.17
C GLN A 446 -27.97 16.28 -24.58
N GLU A 447 -28.25 15.39 -23.62
CA GLU A 447 -28.72 14.02 -23.86
C GLU A 447 -30.08 13.75 -23.17
N GLY A 448 -30.72 14.79 -22.63
CA GLY A 448 -32.05 14.77 -22.02
C GLY A 448 -32.09 14.26 -20.58
N SER A 449 -31.29 13.25 -20.23
CA SER A 449 -31.16 12.75 -18.85
C SER A 449 -29.89 11.93 -18.64
N LEU A 450 -29.48 11.78 -17.38
CA LEU A 450 -28.39 10.87 -16.95
C LEU A 450 -28.67 9.42 -17.37
N VAL A 451 -29.93 9.00 -17.28
CA VAL A 451 -30.42 7.68 -17.71
C VAL A 451 -30.22 7.49 -19.22
N ASN A 452 -30.60 8.47 -20.05
CA ASN A 452 -30.40 8.41 -21.51
C ASN A 452 -28.92 8.43 -21.90
N PHE A 453 -28.12 9.26 -21.22
CA PHE A 453 -26.67 9.36 -21.47
C PHE A 453 -25.93 8.03 -21.30
N ALA A 454 -26.36 7.23 -20.32
CA ALA A 454 -25.86 5.88 -20.08
C ALA A 454 -26.29 4.82 -21.13
N LYS A 455 -27.02 5.19 -22.19
CA LYS A 455 -27.28 4.32 -23.36
C LYS A 455 -26.15 4.33 -24.39
N GLY A 456 -24.91 4.66 -23.99
CA GLY A 456 -23.76 4.67 -24.91
C GLY A 456 -23.55 3.33 -25.62
N TYR A 457 -23.82 2.22 -24.93
CA TYR A 457 -23.70 0.85 -25.46
C TYR A 457 -24.76 0.47 -26.52
N GLU A 458 -25.78 1.33 -26.72
CA GLU A 458 -26.76 1.23 -27.82
C GLU A 458 -26.32 2.00 -29.08
N ARG A 459 -25.27 2.84 -28.97
CA ARG A 459 -24.78 3.74 -30.03
C ARG A 459 -23.33 3.45 -30.45
N PHE A 460 -22.47 3.08 -29.50
CA PHE A 460 -21.06 2.76 -29.67
C PHE A 460 -20.83 1.24 -29.71
N GLY A 461 -19.65 0.83 -30.21
CA GLY A 461 -19.38 -0.56 -30.52
C GLY A 461 -20.17 -1.03 -31.75
N LEU A 462 -20.35 -2.35 -31.88
CA LEU A 462 -21.06 -2.97 -32.99
C LEU A 462 -22.57 -3.06 -32.68
N THR A 463 -23.35 -2.26 -33.40
CA THR A 463 -24.80 -2.07 -33.19
C THR A 463 -25.59 -2.39 -34.48
N ARG A 464 -26.93 -2.41 -34.43
CA ARG A 464 -27.80 -2.80 -35.55
C ARG A 464 -28.82 -1.70 -35.85
N GLU A 465 -28.77 -1.13 -37.06
CA GLU A 465 -29.57 0.04 -37.44
C GLU A 465 -30.22 -0.12 -38.83
N GLY A 466 -31.40 -0.72 -38.88
CA GLY A 466 -32.25 -0.76 -40.08
C GLY A 466 -31.61 -1.46 -41.28
N GLY A 467 -31.43 -2.79 -41.19
CA GLY A 467 -30.83 -3.60 -42.26
C GLY A 467 -29.31 -3.40 -42.43
N ALA A 468 -28.61 -3.12 -41.33
CA ALA A 468 -27.18 -2.86 -41.35
C ALA A 468 -26.54 -3.03 -39.96
N THR A 469 -25.26 -3.41 -39.94
CA THR A 469 -24.39 -3.29 -38.77
C THR A 469 -23.73 -1.91 -38.78
N VAL A 470 -23.83 -1.17 -37.69
CA VAL A 470 -23.18 0.13 -37.52
C VAL A 470 -22.13 0.03 -36.43
N TYR A 471 -20.90 0.41 -36.76
CA TYR A 471 -19.80 0.50 -35.81
C TYR A 471 -19.51 1.96 -35.51
N ARG A 472 -19.40 2.33 -34.22
CA ARG A 472 -18.89 3.64 -33.78
C ARG A 472 -17.85 3.49 -32.67
N GLU A 473 -16.82 4.31 -32.73
CA GLU A 473 -15.70 4.28 -31.78
C GLU A 473 -15.15 5.68 -31.50
N TRP A 474 -14.82 5.99 -30.25
CA TRP A 474 -14.20 7.28 -29.90
C TRP A 474 -12.68 7.17 -29.93
N ALA A 475 -12.06 7.79 -30.95
CA ALA A 475 -10.61 7.79 -31.16
C ALA A 475 -10.15 9.15 -31.75
N PRO A 476 -10.28 10.25 -30.98
CA PRO A 476 -10.05 11.62 -31.47
C PRO A 476 -8.59 11.90 -31.86
N ALA A 477 -7.63 11.11 -31.39
CA ALA A 477 -6.22 11.19 -31.77
C ALA A 477 -5.88 10.46 -33.08
N ALA A 478 -6.73 9.54 -33.56
CA ALA A 478 -6.49 8.84 -34.81
C ALA A 478 -6.63 9.79 -36.01
N THR A 479 -5.77 9.61 -37.02
CA THR A 479 -5.78 10.40 -38.27
C THR A 479 -6.67 9.76 -39.35
N SER A 480 -6.79 8.43 -39.33
CA SER A 480 -7.81 7.65 -40.04
C SER A 480 -8.16 6.40 -39.23
N ALA A 481 -9.34 5.84 -39.45
CA ALA A 481 -9.77 4.58 -38.84
C ALA A 481 -10.43 3.65 -39.87
N GLN A 482 -10.29 2.34 -39.66
CA GLN A 482 -10.93 1.30 -40.46
C GLN A 482 -11.43 0.17 -39.54
N LEU A 483 -12.59 -0.40 -39.83
CA LEU A 483 -13.01 -1.66 -39.19
C LEU A 483 -12.38 -2.84 -39.94
N VAL A 484 -11.70 -3.73 -39.23
CA VAL A 484 -11.05 -4.94 -39.77
C VAL A 484 -11.59 -6.20 -39.08
N GLY A 485 -11.64 -7.31 -39.81
CA GLY A 485 -12.00 -8.59 -39.23
C GLY A 485 -12.14 -9.68 -40.28
N GLU A 486 -12.57 -10.86 -39.85
CA GLU A 486 -12.76 -12.01 -40.75
C GLU A 486 -13.80 -11.71 -41.86
N PHE A 487 -14.84 -10.95 -41.53
CA PHE A 487 -15.88 -10.51 -42.49
C PHE A 487 -15.34 -9.71 -43.69
N ASN A 488 -14.16 -9.08 -43.58
CA ASN A 488 -13.49 -8.38 -44.68
C ASN A 488 -12.07 -8.89 -44.96
N ASN A 489 -11.74 -10.13 -44.57
CA ASN A 489 -10.40 -10.70 -44.71
C ASN A 489 -9.28 -9.79 -44.17
N TRP A 490 -9.56 -9.02 -43.11
CA TRP A 490 -8.67 -8.04 -42.48
C TRP A 490 -8.18 -6.89 -43.40
N SER A 491 -8.82 -6.70 -44.56
CA SER A 491 -8.42 -5.69 -45.56
C SER A 491 -8.75 -4.25 -45.14
N GLY A 492 -9.77 -4.09 -44.27
CA GLY A 492 -10.17 -2.81 -43.69
C GLY A 492 -11.26 -2.07 -44.46
N THR A 493 -12.31 -1.66 -43.75
CA THR A 493 -13.38 -0.80 -44.28
C THR A 493 -13.27 0.60 -43.65
N PRO A 494 -13.00 1.66 -44.44
CA PRO A 494 -12.81 3.02 -43.92
C PRO A 494 -14.00 3.56 -43.12
N MET A 495 -13.70 4.32 -42.06
CA MET A 495 -14.65 4.98 -41.19
C MET A 495 -14.66 6.51 -41.44
N GLN A 496 -15.79 7.16 -41.15
CA GLN A 496 -15.95 8.62 -41.21
C GLN A 496 -15.88 9.20 -39.79
N ARG A 497 -15.09 10.28 -39.62
CA ARG A 497 -14.90 11.00 -38.36
C ARG A 497 -15.86 12.19 -38.25
N ASP A 498 -16.46 12.38 -37.08
CA ASP A 498 -17.24 13.57 -36.74
C ASP A 498 -16.40 14.68 -36.07
N GLN A 499 -17.06 15.79 -35.75
CA GLN A 499 -16.44 16.96 -35.11
C GLN A 499 -15.95 16.72 -33.68
N PHE A 500 -16.38 15.63 -33.02
CA PHE A 500 -16.00 15.25 -31.65
C PHE A 500 -14.91 14.15 -31.63
N GLY A 501 -14.53 13.62 -32.80
CA GLY A 501 -13.55 12.54 -32.92
C GLY A 501 -14.13 11.14 -32.76
N VAL A 502 -15.45 10.99 -32.86
CA VAL A 502 -16.10 9.69 -33.03
C VAL A 502 -15.96 9.27 -34.49
N TRP A 503 -15.42 8.07 -34.70
CA TRP A 503 -15.36 7.40 -35.99
C TRP A 503 -16.58 6.51 -36.16
N SER A 504 -17.13 6.42 -37.37
CA SER A 504 -18.29 5.56 -37.66
C SER A 504 -18.24 4.91 -39.04
N VAL A 505 -18.82 3.72 -39.17
CA VAL A 505 -19.09 3.06 -40.46
C VAL A 505 -20.41 2.29 -40.40
N LYS A 506 -21.16 2.32 -41.51
CA LYS A 506 -22.41 1.57 -41.70
C LYS A 506 -22.21 0.50 -42.78
N LEU A 507 -22.34 -0.76 -42.40
CA LEU A 507 -22.24 -1.93 -43.26
C LEU A 507 -23.66 -2.48 -43.52
N PRO A 508 -24.24 -2.28 -44.73
CA PRO A 508 -25.55 -2.83 -45.06
C PRO A 508 -25.49 -4.36 -45.13
N ASP A 509 -26.59 -5.00 -44.77
CA ASP A 509 -26.72 -6.47 -44.79
C ASP A 509 -26.60 -7.06 -46.21
N GLY A 510 -26.32 -8.36 -46.28
CA GLY A 510 -26.35 -9.11 -47.54
C GLY A 510 -27.73 -9.11 -48.19
N ALA A 511 -27.80 -9.48 -49.48
CA ALA A 511 -29.06 -9.50 -50.24
C ALA A 511 -30.14 -10.39 -49.61
N ASP A 512 -29.72 -11.46 -48.93
CA ASP A 512 -30.59 -12.41 -48.22
C ASP A 512 -30.95 -11.98 -46.78
N GLY A 513 -30.49 -10.80 -46.33
CA GLY A 513 -30.72 -10.24 -44.99
C GLY A 513 -29.65 -10.58 -43.95
N GLU A 514 -28.60 -11.31 -44.34
CA GLU A 514 -27.53 -11.74 -43.44
C GLU A 514 -26.67 -10.56 -42.93
N PRO A 515 -26.36 -10.48 -41.62
CA PRO A 515 -25.54 -9.40 -41.05
C PRO A 515 -24.14 -9.29 -41.68
N ALA A 516 -23.79 -8.08 -42.11
CA ALA A 516 -22.50 -7.78 -42.76
C ALA A 516 -21.25 -8.08 -41.91
N VAL A 517 -21.42 -8.22 -40.59
CA VAL A 517 -20.43 -8.78 -39.67
C VAL A 517 -21.11 -10.00 -39.02
N PRO A 518 -20.71 -11.24 -39.36
CA PRO A 518 -21.34 -12.43 -38.79
C PRO A 518 -21.14 -12.56 -37.29
N HIS A 519 -22.09 -13.20 -36.60
CA HIS A 519 -21.92 -13.59 -35.21
C HIS A 519 -20.69 -14.50 -35.06
N GLY A 520 -19.91 -14.29 -33.99
CA GLY A 520 -18.73 -15.10 -33.67
C GLY A 520 -17.48 -14.72 -34.48
N SER A 521 -17.60 -13.84 -35.48
CA SER A 521 -16.44 -13.37 -36.24
C SER A 521 -15.51 -12.48 -35.41
N ARG A 522 -14.20 -12.64 -35.62
CA ARG A 522 -13.15 -11.82 -34.99
C ARG A 522 -13.03 -10.46 -35.68
N VAL A 523 -12.88 -9.42 -34.85
CA VAL A 523 -12.85 -8.00 -35.24
C VAL A 523 -11.80 -7.21 -34.45
N LYS A 524 -11.19 -6.22 -35.11
CA LYS A 524 -10.41 -5.12 -34.50
C LYS A 524 -10.72 -3.80 -35.22
N VAL A 525 -10.37 -2.68 -34.61
CA VAL A 525 -10.31 -1.37 -35.27
C VAL A 525 -8.86 -1.04 -35.60
N ARG A 526 -8.58 -0.76 -36.87
CA ARG A 526 -7.28 -0.29 -37.35
C ARG A 526 -7.26 1.23 -37.28
N LEU A 527 -6.39 1.79 -36.45
CA LEU A 527 -6.23 3.22 -36.21
C LEU A 527 -4.88 3.68 -36.78
N GLN A 528 -4.89 4.80 -37.51
CA GLN A 528 -3.65 5.41 -37.99
C GLN A 528 -3.13 6.42 -36.97
N HIS A 529 -2.00 6.07 -36.34
CA HIS A 529 -1.31 6.87 -35.33
C HIS A 529 -0.81 8.20 -35.93
N PRO A 530 -0.82 9.32 -35.18
CA PRO A 530 -0.26 10.60 -35.63
C PRO A 530 1.19 10.50 -36.12
N GLY A 531 1.98 9.60 -35.54
CA GLY A 531 3.36 9.28 -35.95
C GLY A 531 3.51 8.46 -37.24
N GLY A 532 2.45 8.23 -38.00
CA GLY A 532 2.52 7.67 -39.36
C GLY A 532 2.45 6.14 -39.51
N PHE A 533 2.34 5.39 -38.42
CA PHE A 533 2.12 3.93 -38.44
C PHE A 533 0.66 3.57 -38.11
N SER A 534 0.23 2.35 -38.48
CA SER A 534 -1.09 1.82 -38.14
C SER A 534 -1.00 0.90 -36.91
N VAL A 535 -2.04 0.88 -36.08
CA VAL A 535 -2.21 -0.08 -34.97
C VAL A 535 -3.59 -0.71 -35.02
N ASP A 536 -3.68 -2.01 -34.74
CA ASP A 536 -4.95 -2.72 -34.63
C ASP A 536 -5.30 -2.90 -33.15
N ARG A 537 -6.52 -2.50 -32.76
CA ARG A 537 -7.01 -2.48 -31.37
C ARG A 537 -8.33 -3.22 -31.24
N ILE A 538 -8.57 -3.80 -30.07
CA ILE A 538 -9.90 -4.33 -29.73
C ILE A 538 -10.84 -3.12 -29.54
N PRO A 539 -12.07 -3.13 -30.07
CA PRO A 539 -13.03 -2.05 -29.84
C PRO A 539 -13.29 -1.83 -28.34
N ALA A 540 -13.28 -0.59 -27.89
CA ALA A 540 -13.47 -0.24 -26.47
C ALA A 540 -14.81 -0.73 -25.93
N TRP A 541 -15.82 -0.79 -26.80
CA TRP A 541 -17.19 -1.22 -26.50
C TRP A 541 -17.49 -2.67 -26.95
N ILE A 542 -16.47 -3.54 -27.02
CA ILE A 542 -16.68 -4.96 -27.38
C ILE A 542 -17.41 -5.72 -26.26
N ARG A 543 -18.34 -6.61 -26.63
CA ARG A 543 -19.17 -7.38 -25.69
C ARG A 543 -18.60 -8.76 -25.31
N TRP A 544 -17.61 -9.23 -26.06
CA TRP A 544 -16.86 -10.46 -25.79
C TRP A 544 -15.51 -10.39 -26.52
N ALA A 545 -14.45 -10.90 -25.92
CA ALA A 545 -13.13 -10.98 -26.54
C ALA A 545 -12.48 -12.31 -26.16
N THR A 546 -11.71 -12.91 -27.06
CA THR A 546 -11.14 -14.26 -26.88
C THR A 546 -9.68 -14.31 -27.30
N GLN A 547 -8.85 -14.99 -26.49
CA GLN A 547 -7.50 -15.43 -26.88
C GLN A 547 -7.52 -16.85 -27.44
N GLU A 548 -6.48 -17.23 -28.19
CA GLU A 548 -6.22 -18.64 -28.52
C GLU A 548 -5.67 -19.38 -27.28
N ALA A 549 -5.81 -20.70 -27.22
CA ALA A 549 -5.36 -21.54 -26.09
C ALA A 549 -3.83 -21.74 -26.07
N ARG A 550 -3.06 -20.64 -26.08
CA ARG A 550 -1.60 -20.61 -26.14
C ARG A 550 -1.06 -19.49 -25.26
N MET A 551 0.01 -19.75 -24.51
CA MET A 551 0.70 -18.72 -23.72
C MET A 551 1.18 -17.58 -24.63
N GLY A 552 0.91 -16.34 -24.22
CA GLY A 552 1.23 -15.14 -25.00
C GLY A 552 0.45 -15.04 -26.32
N ALA A 553 -0.80 -15.49 -26.36
CA ALA A 553 -1.73 -15.17 -27.44
C ALA A 553 -2.42 -13.83 -27.15
N HIS A 554 -2.44 -12.94 -28.14
CA HIS A 554 -3.25 -11.72 -28.09
C HIS A 554 -4.75 -12.06 -28.14
N TYR A 555 -5.57 -11.18 -27.56
CA TYR A 555 -7.01 -11.23 -27.67
C TYR A 555 -7.47 -10.68 -29.04
N ASN A 556 -8.62 -11.17 -29.46
CA ASN A 556 -9.40 -10.58 -30.54
C ASN A 556 -10.78 -10.21 -29.99
N GLY A 557 -11.31 -9.06 -30.40
CA GLY A 557 -12.72 -8.76 -30.17
C GLY A 557 -13.57 -9.72 -30.99
N VAL A 558 -14.71 -10.16 -30.45
CA VAL A 558 -15.62 -11.08 -31.14
C VAL A 558 -17.00 -10.42 -31.25
N HIS A 559 -17.62 -10.51 -32.43
CA HIS A 559 -18.97 -9.97 -32.61
C HIS A 559 -20.02 -10.87 -31.92
N TRP A 560 -20.29 -10.56 -30.65
CA TRP A 560 -21.35 -11.23 -29.88
C TRP A 560 -22.72 -10.66 -30.22
N ALA A 561 -23.43 -11.35 -31.12
CA ALA A 561 -24.80 -11.07 -31.53
C ALA A 561 -25.52 -12.38 -31.90
N PRO A 562 -25.63 -13.35 -30.97
CA PRO A 562 -26.14 -14.69 -31.25
C PRO A 562 -27.53 -14.70 -31.93
N PRO A 563 -27.85 -15.71 -32.74
CA PRO A 563 -29.18 -15.84 -33.35
C PRO A 563 -30.26 -16.08 -32.28
N PRO A 564 -31.55 -15.86 -32.59
CA PRO A 564 -32.63 -15.94 -31.59
C PRO A 564 -32.75 -17.29 -30.86
N GLY A 565 -32.28 -18.40 -31.45
CA GLY A 565 -32.28 -19.72 -30.82
C GLY A 565 -31.12 -19.97 -29.85
N GLU A 566 -30.10 -19.12 -29.84
CA GLU A 566 -28.89 -19.23 -28.99
C GLU A 566 -28.81 -18.15 -27.91
N ARG A 567 -29.72 -17.17 -27.91
CA ARG A 567 -29.84 -16.15 -26.87
C ARG A 567 -30.42 -16.73 -25.59
N HIS A 568 -29.83 -16.39 -24.44
CA HIS A 568 -30.47 -16.66 -23.17
C HIS A 568 -31.80 -15.90 -23.06
N THR A 569 -32.84 -16.60 -22.61
CA THR A 569 -34.14 -16.01 -22.30
C THR A 569 -34.33 -16.10 -20.79
N TRP A 570 -34.37 -14.94 -20.15
CA TRP A 570 -34.64 -14.79 -18.71
C TRP A 570 -35.95 -15.45 -18.32
N LYS A 571 -35.91 -16.30 -17.28
CA LYS A 571 -37.07 -17.07 -16.79
C LYS A 571 -37.55 -16.59 -15.44
N HIS A 572 -36.68 -15.97 -14.66
CA HIS A 572 -36.96 -15.55 -13.28
C HIS A 572 -36.84 -14.03 -13.15
N GLU A 573 -37.60 -13.49 -12.20
CA GLU A 573 -37.45 -12.10 -11.79
C GLU A 573 -36.42 -11.96 -10.69
N ARG A 574 -35.85 -10.76 -10.57
CA ARG A 574 -34.93 -10.39 -9.50
C ARG A 574 -35.55 -10.68 -8.12
N PRO A 575 -34.78 -11.13 -7.12
CA PRO A 575 -35.28 -11.32 -5.76
C PRO A 575 -35.92 -10.02 -5.23
N GLY A 576 -37.20 -10.05 -4.89
CA GLY A 576 -37.97 -8.86 -4.54
C GLY A 576 -37.85 -8.44 -3.07
N ALA A 577 -38.10 -7.14 -2.82
CA ALA A 577 -37.98 -6.43 -1.55
C ALA A 577 -36.53 -6.15 -1.10
N LYS A 578 -36.24 -4.89 -0.76
CA LYS A 578 -34.95 -4.46 -0.21
C LYS A 578 -34.64 -5.24 1.07
N LEU A 579 -33.53 -5.97 1.06
CA LEU A 579 -33.12 -6.87 2.14
C LEU A 579 -32.84 -6.07 3.43
N ALA A 580 -33.26 -6.61 4.57
CA ALA A 580 -33.01 -5.99 5.88
C ALA A 580 -31.50 -5.86 6.18
N ALA A 581 -30.76 -6.94 5.89
CA ALA A 581 -29.31 -6.99 5.89
C ALA A 581 -28.80 -7.92 4.78
N LEU A 582 -27.56 -7.70 4.34
CA LEU A 582 -26.87 -8.52 3.35
C LEU A 582 -26.06 -9.62 4.03
N ARG A 583 -26.13 -10.83 3.48
CA ARG A 583 -25.26 -11.98 3.77
C ARG A 583 -24.64 -12.39 2.45
N ILE A 584 -23.44 -11.89 2.20
CA ILE A 584 -22.75 -11.92 0.92
C ILE A 584 -21.76 -13.08 0.87
N TYR A 585 -21.85 -13.90 -0.18
CA TYR A 585 -20.85 -14.91 -0.50
C TYR A 585 -19.96 -14.39 -1.63
N GLU A 586 -18.70 -14.07 -1.34
CA GLU A 586 -17.72 -13.56 -2.30
C GLU A 586 -17.08 -14.71 -3.08
N ALA A 587 -17.16 -14.67 -4.41
CA ALA A 587 -16.77 -15.78 -5.26
C ALA A 587 -16.19 -15.33 -6.62
N HIS A 588 -15.19 -16.09 -7.08
CA HIS A 588 -14.53 -15.95 -8.37
C HIS A 588 -14.74 -17.23 -9.18
N VAL A 589 -15.54 -17.17 -10.25
CA VAL A 589 -16.01 -18.34 -11.03
C VAL A 589 -14.86 -19.26 -11.45
N GLY A 590 -13.80 -18.69 -12.05
CA GLY A 590 -12.71 -19.45 -12.69
C GLY A 590 -11.86 -20.33 -11.77
N MET A 591 -12.01 -20.29 -10.44
CA MET A 591 -11.28 -21.12 -9.48
C MET A 591 -12.22 -21.94 -8.57
N SER A 592 -13.50 -22.03 -8.94
CA SER A 592 -14.55 -22.61 -8.12
C SER A 592 -14.68 -24.14 -8.24
N SER A 593 -13.92 -24.80 -9.11
CA SER A 593 -13.84 -26.25 -9.20
C SER A 593 -12.91 -26.86 -8.14
N GLU A 594 -13.11 -28.14 -7.84
CA GLU A 594 -12.15 -28.94 -7.06
C GLU A 594 -10.98 -29.46 -7.91
N GLU A 595 -11.20 -29.60 -9.22
CA GLU A 595 -10.16 -29.82 -10.22
C GLU A 595 -9.31 -28.55 -10.44
N PRO A 596 -7.98 -28.66 -10.64
CA PRO A 596 -7.07 -27.55 -10.90
C PRO A 596 -7.15 -27.08 -12.37
N VAL A 597 -8.30 -26.53 -12.75
CA VAL A 597 -8.61 -26.01 -14.10
C VAL A 597 -9.38 -24.70 -13.97
N VAL A 598 -9.54 -23.94 -15.07
CA VAL A 598 -10.45 -22.79 -15.04
C VAL A 598 -11.89 -23.29 -15.13
N ALA A 599 -12.66 -23.10 -14.07
CA ALA A 599 -14.07 -23.50 -14.01
C ALA A 599 -14.98 -22.54 -14.82
N SER A 600 -16.10 -23.06 -15.34
CA SER A 600 -17.04 -22.31 -16.17
C SER A 600 -18.21 -21.70 -15.40
N TYR A 601 -18.88 -20.70 -15.98
CA TYR A 601 -20.14 -20.16 -15.49
C TYR A 601 -21.19 -21.28 -15.32
N THR A 602 -21.24 -22.21 -16.28
CA THR A 602 -22.10 -23.41 -16.21
C THR A 602 -21.75 -24.29 -15.01
N TYR A 603 -20.46 -24.56 -14.73
CA TYR A 603 -20.04 -25.32 -13.56
C TYR A 603 -20.46 -24.63 -12.25
N PHE A 604 -20.20 -23.33 -12.11
CA PHE A 604 -20.56 -22.55 -10.92
C PHE A 604 -22.07 -22.56 -10.68
N LYS A 605 -22.85 -22.37 -11.76
CA LYS A 605 -24.31 -22.45 -11.76
C LYS A 605 -24.82 -23.78 -11.20
N ASP A 606 -24.33 -24.90 -11.74
CA ASP A 606 -24.85 -26.23 -11.42
C ASP A 606 -24.31 -26.81 -10.09
N ASN A 607 -23.11 -26.40 -9.64
CA ASN A 607 -22.40 -27.06 -8.52
C ASN A 607 -22.14 -26.16 -7.30
N VAL A 608 -22.17 -24.82 -7.46
CA VAL A 608 -21.78 -23.87 -6.41
C VAL A 608 -22.96 -23.02 -5.93
N LEU A 609 -23.82 -22.51 -6.83
CA LEU A 609 -25.05 -21.81 -6.43
C LEU A 609 -25.93 -22.60 -5.43
N PRO A 610 -26.14 -23.94 -5.58
CA PRO A 610 -26.91 -24.72 -4.62
C PRO A 610 -26.27 -24.77 -3.22
N ARG A 611 -24.92 -24.71 -3.14
CA ARG A 611 -24.18 -24.68 -1.86
C ARG A 611 -24.39 -23.34 -1.14
N ILE A 612 -24.26 -22.23 -1.88
CA ILE A 612 -24.47 -20.86 -1.37
C ILE A 612 -25.89 -20.70 -0.83
N ALA A 613 -26.90 -21.18 -1.57
CA ALA A 613 -28.29 -21.17 -1.14
C ALA A 613 -28.53 -22.04 0.10
N ALA A 614 -27.97 -23.26 0.16
CA ALA A 614 -28.10 -24.17 1.30
C ALA A 614 -27.43 -23.64 2.59
N LEU A 615 -26.36 -22.84 2.45
CA LEU A 615 -25.72 -22.14 3.56
C LEU A 615 -26.54 -20.96 4.11
N GLY A 616 -27.55 -20.44 3.38
CA GLY A 616 -28.43 -19.37 3.86
C GLY A 616 -27.97 -17.92 3.58
N TYR A 617 -26.94 -17.76 2.75
CA TYR A 617 -26.57 -16.47 2.16
C TYR A 617 -27.72 -15.92 1.30
N ASN A 618 -27.78 -14.60 1.09
CA ASN A 618 -28.84 -13.94 0.30
C ASN A 618 -28.30 -13.07 -0.84
N ALA A 619 -26.99 -12.90 -0.93
CA ALA A 619 -26.31 -12.22 -2.02
C ALA A 619 -25.00 -12.93 -2.39
N ILE A 620 -24.57 -12.78 -3.64
CA ILE A 620 -23.26 -13.17 -4.16
C ILE A 620 -22.51 -11.92 -4.59
N GLN A 621 -21.24 -11.78 -4.22
CA GLN A 621 -20.32 -10.84 -4.84
C GLN A 621 -19.51 -11.60 -5.89
N LEU A 622 -19.75 -11.30 -7.18
CA LEU A 622 -19.21 -12.07 -8.29
C LEU A 622 -18.00 -11.35 -8.91
N MET A 623 -16.82 -11.85 -8.57
CA MET A 623 -15.53 -11.27 -8.95
C MET A 623 -15.10 -11.68 -10.36
N ALA A 624 -14.16 -10.92 -10.94
CA ALA A 624 -13.46 -11.24 -12.19
C ALA A 624 -14.34 -11.48 -13.43
N VAL A 625 -15.53 -10.88 -13.48
CA VAL A 625 -16.46 -11.03 -14.63
C VAL A 625 -16.08 -10.15 -15.81
N GLN A 626 -15.61 -8.91 -15.56
CA GLN A 626 -15.11 -8.04 -16.63
C GLN A 626 -13.84 -8.64 -17.24
N GLU A 627 -13.71 -8.64 -18.57
CA GLU A 627 -12.57 -9.31 -19.23
C GLU A 627 -11.24 -8.60 -18.95
N HIS A 628 -10.27 -9.40 -18.53
CA HIS A 628 -8.96 -9.02 -18.01
C HIS A 628 -7.92 -9.94 -18.65
N ALA A 629 -6.83 -9.43 -19.25
CA ALA A 629 -5.90 -10.29 -19.98
C ALA A 629 -5.01 -11.17 -19.06
N TYR A 630 -4.70 -10.69 -17.84
CA TYR A 630 -3.85 -11.40 -16.89
C TYR A 630 -4.69 -12.12 -15.82
N PHE A 631 -4.81 -13.44 -15.91
CA PHE A 631 -5.68 -14.22 -15.01
C PHE A 631 -5.29 -14.10 -13.52
N ALA A 632 -3.98 -14.03 -13.23
CA ALA A 632 -3.48 -13.82 -11.87
C ALA A 632 -3.63 -12.38 -11.33
N SER A 633 -4.30 -11.49 -12.06
CA SER A 633 -4.77 -10.20 -11.52
C SER A 633 -6.04 -10.31 -10.66
N PHE A 634 -6.61 -11.52 -10.53
CA PHE A 634 -7.85 -11.79 -9.80
C PHE A 634 -9.09 -11.03 -10.32
N GLY A 635 -8.99 -10.46 -11.54
CA GLY A 635 -10.02 -9.62 -12.17
C GLY A 635 -9.65 -8.13 -12.24
N TYR A 636 -8.74 -7.64 -11.42
CA TYR A 636 -8.50 -6.20 -11.25
C TYR A 636 -7.88 -5.52 -12.48
N HIS A 637 -6.96 -6.18 -13.20
CA HIS A 637 -6.38 -5.61 -14.43
C HIS A 637 -7.32 -5.84 -15.64
N VAL A 638 -8.53 -5.27 -15.57
CA VAL A 638 -9.52 -5.27 -16.66
C VAL A 638 -8.91 -4.68 -17.93
N THR A 639 -9.19 -5.28 -19.08
CA THR A 639 -8.78 -4.80 -20.41
C THR A 639 -9.98 -4.39 -21.26
N SER A 640 -11.10 -5.10 -21.17
CA SER A 640 -12.34 -4.82 -21.92
C SER A 640 -13.56 -4.75 -20.98
N PRO A 641 -13.85 -3.59 -20.36
CA PRO A 641 -14.94 -3.41 -19.38
C PRO A 641 -16.35 -3.85 -19.80
N PHE A 642 -16.65 -3.87 -21.11
CA PHE A 642 -17.94 -4.31 -21.66
C PHE A 642 -17.98 -5.81 -22.02
N ALA A 643 -16.87 -6.54 -21.88
CA ALA A 643 -16.78 -7.96 -22.20
C ALA A 643 -16.87 -8.83 -20.94
N VAL A 644 -17.63 -9.92 -21.05
CA VAL A 644 -17.60 -11.04 -20.10
C VAL A 644 -16.30 -11.84 -20.29
N SER A 645 -15.64 -12.25 -19.20
CA SER A 645 -14.38 -13.00 -19.31
C SER A 645 -14.57 -14.37 -19.97
N SER A 646 -13.99 -14.51 -21.16
CA SER A 646 -14.12 -15.66 -22.05
C SER A 646 -13.61 -16.97 -21.46
N ARG A 647 -12.72 -16.91 -20.46
CA ARG A 647 -12.15 -18.10 -19.80
C ARG A 647 -13.19 -18.96 -19.09
N SER A 648 -14.24 -18.35 -18.56
CA SER A 648 -15.33 -19.05 -17.85
C SER A 648 -16.52 -19.37 -18.77
N GLY A 649 -16.50 -18.95 -20.03
CA GLY A 649 -17.50 -19.28 -21.03
C GLY A 649 -18.06 -18.07 -21.79
N THR A 650 -19.27 -18.23 -22.30
CA THR A 650 -19.97 -17.25 -23.13
C THR A 650 -20.79 -16.25 -22.31
N PRO A 651 -21.13 -15.07 -22.87
CA PRO A 651 -22.06 -14.13 -22.25
C PRO A 651 -23.43 -14.73 -21.89
N GLU A 652 -23.93 -15.69 -22.68
CA GLU A 652 -25.24 -16.31 -22.43
C GLU A 652 -25.19 -17.31 -21.26
N GLU A 653 -24.05 -17.95 -21.01
CA GLU A 653 -23.85 -18.77 -19.81
C GLU A 653 -23.77 -17.94 -18.52
N LEU A 654 -23.20 -16.73 -18.57
CA LEU A 654 -23.27 -15.79 -17.43
C LEU A 654 -24.72 -15.37 -17.15
N LYS A 655 -25.51 -15.07 -18.19
CA LYS A 655 -26.95 -14.78 -18.03
C LYS A 655 -27.68 -15.97 -17.39
N ALA A 656 -27.39 -17.19 -17.84
CA ALA A 656 -27.95 -18.41 -17.26
C ALA A 656 -27.52 -18.66 -15.80
N LEU A 657 -26.30 -18.25 -15.40
CA LEU A 657 -25.84 -18.26 -14.00
C LEU A 657 -26.69 -17.32 -13.15
N ILE A 658 -26.86 -16.07 -13.59
CA ILE A 658 -27.60 -15.04 -12.82
C ILE A 658 -29.09 -15.37 -12.75
N ASP A 659 -29.69 -15.88 -13.84
CA ASP A 659 -31.09 -16.32 -13.88
C ASP A 659 -31.36 -17.46 -12.90
N GLU A 660 -30.40 -18.39 -12.71
CA GLU A 660 -30.50 -19.47 -11.72
C GLU A 660 -30.24 -18.98 -10.29
N ALA A 661 -29.35 -18.02 -10.08
CA ALA A 661 -29.17 -17.35 -8.78
C ALA A 661 -30.46 -16.63 -8.35
N HIS A 662 -31.12 -15.94 -9.28
CA HIS A 662 -32.44 -15.33 -9.08
C HIS A 662 -33.51 -16.37 -8.76
N ARG A 663 -33.51 -17.54 -9.43
CA ARG A 663 -34.39 -18.68 -9.10
C ARG A 663 -34.21 -19.19 -7.66
N LEU A 664 -32.99 -19.11 -7.14
CA LEU A 664 -32.63 -19.49 -5.77
C LEU A 664 -32.85 -18.36 -4.75
N GLY A 665 -33.34 -17.19 -5.18
CA GLY A 665 -33.56 -16.03 -4.32
C GLY A 665 -32.29 -15.26 -3.94
N LEU A 666 -31.16 -15.55 -4.58
CA LEU A 666 -29.88 -14.89 -4.35
C LEU A 666 -29.75 -13.65 -5.25
N ARG A 667 -29.46 -12.48 -4.67
CA ARG A 667 -29.05 -11.30 -5.44
C ARG A 667 -27.62 -11.49 -5.94
N VAL A 668 -27.28 -10.99 -7.12
CA VAL A 668 -25.91 -11.05 -7.66
C VAL A 668 -25.36 -9.64 -7.86
N LEU A 669 -24.29 -9.32 -7.13
CA LEU A 669 -23.53 -8.08 -7.25
C LEU A 669 -22.30 -8.32 -8.13
N LEU A 670 -21.90 -7.32 -8.92
CA LEU A 670 -20.71 -7.36 -9.76
C LEU A 670 -19.57 -6.55 -9.15
N ASP A 671 -18.33 -7.07 -9.20
CA ASP A 671 -17.12 -6.27 -9.05
C ASP A 671 -16.96 -5.33 -10.26
N ILE A 672 -17.02 -4.02 -10.03
CA ILE A 672 -16.90 -2.99 -11.07
C ILE A 672 -15.59 -2.21 -10.89
N VAL A 673 -14.59 -2.57 -11.69
CA VAL A 673 -13.25 -1.98 -11.62
C VAL A 673 -13.20 -0.73 -12.47
N HIS A 674 -13.76 0.36 -11.93
CA HIS A 674 -13.75 1.69 -12.54
C HIS A 674 -12.71 2.63 -11.93
N SER A 675 -11.85 2.15 -11.03
CA SER A 675 -10.76 2.92 -10.43
C SER A 675 -9.55 3.09 -11.35
N HIS A 676 -9.27 2.06 -12.17
CA HIS A 676 -8.14 1.99 -13.09
C HIS A 676 -8.45 1.05 -14.27
N ILE A 677 -7.54 0.94 -15.24
CA ILE A 677 -7.58 -0.07 -16.30
C ILE A 677 -6.17 -0.60 -16.58
N SER A 678 -6.04 -1.83 -17.06
CA SER A 678 -4.75 -2.45 -17.39
C SER A 678 -3.91 -1.58 -18.35
N SER A 679 -2.59 -1.54 -18.14
CA SER A 679 -1.63 -0.91 -19.05
C SER A 679 -1.45 -1.63 -20.40
N ASN A 680 -2.04 -2.84 -20.60
CA ASN A 680 -1.96 -3.58 -21.86
C ASN A 680 -2.56 -2.78 -23.03
N ALA A 681 -1.68 -2.30 -23.91
CA ALA A 681 -2.02 -1.45 -25.05
C ALA A 681 -2.44 -2.21 -26.32
N ASP A 682 -2.32 -3.54 -26.40
CA ASP A 682 -2.69 -4.32 -27.59
C ASP A 682 -4.07 -5.00 -27.46
N ASP A 683 -4.43 -5.38 -26.23
CA ASP A 683 -5.68 -6.08 -25.90
C ASP A 683 -6.64 -5.24 -25.01
N GLY A 684 -6.22 -4.06 -24.56
CA GLY A 684 -6.97 -3.23 -23.62
C GLY A 684 -7.12 -1.76 -24.01
N LEU A 685 -7.97 -1.05 -23.26
CA LEU A 685 -8.32 0.36 -23.50
C LEU A 685 -7.12 1.32 -23.52
N ALA A 686 -6.02 0.97 -22.82
CA ALA A 686 -4.76 1.71 -22.89
C ALA A 686 -4.24 1.89 -24.33
N GLY A 687 -4.61 0.99 -25.25
CA GLY A 687 -4.25 1.03 -26.66
C GLY A 687 -4.84 2.17 -27.50
N PHE A 688 -5.75 2.97 -26.92
CA PHE A 688 -6.33 4.19 -27.51
C PHE A 688 -5.58 5.47 -27.10
N ASP A 689 -4.56 5.37 -26.25
CA ASP A 689 -3.68 6.48 -25.93
C ASP A 689 -2.44 6.47 -26.84
N PHE A 690 -2.29 7.56 -27.60
CA PHE A 690 -1.21 7.85 -28.54
C PHE A 690 -0.33 9.01 -28.03
N GLY A 691 -0.44 9.37 -26.73
CA GLY A 691 0.23 10.52 -26.14
C GLY A 691 -0.47 11.85 -26.43
N GLN A 692 -1.78 11.83 -26.70
CA GLN A 692 -2.57 13.04 -26.92
C GLN A 692 -2.91 13.78 -25.63
N GLU A 693 -3.38 15.03 -25.79
CA GLU A 693 -4.00 15.81 -24.72
C GLU A 693 -5.09 15.01 -23.96
N GLN A 694 -5.14 15.15 -22.64
CA GLN A 694 -6.06 14.38 -21.77
C GLN A 694 -7.56 14.65 -22.03
N SER A 695 -7.90 15.74 -22.71
CA SER A 695 -9.27 16.02 -23.21
C SER A 695 -9.66 15.13 -24.39
N ALA A 696 -8.68 14.56 -25.10
CA ALA A 696 -8.81 13.63 -26.20
C ALA A 696 -8.39 12.18 -25.82
N SER A 697 -8.29 11.88 -24.52
CA SER A 697 -7.93 10.55 -24.00
C SER A 697 -8.95 10.06 -22.98
N TYR A 698 -9.02 8.74 -22.81
CA TYR A 698 -9.76 8.11 -21.70
C TYR A 698 -9.09 8.38 -20.34
N PHE A 699 -7.81 8.78 -20.35
CA PHE A 699 -6.94 8.85 -19.18
C PHE A 699 -6.47 10.27 -18.90
N CYS A 700 -6.03 10.52 -17.66
CA CYS A 700 -5.25 11.71 -17.36
C CYS A 700 -3.86 11.62 -18.04
N ALA A 701 -3.19 12.77 -18.21
CA ALA A 701 -1.84 12.82 -18.76
C ALA A 701 -0.75 12.70 -17.66
N GLY A 702 0.44 12.24 -18.06
CA GLY A 702 1.59 12.11 -17.16
C GLY A 702 1.33 11.16 -15.97
N GLU A 703 1.93 11.46 -14.83
CA GLU A 703 1.84 10.63 -13.62
C GLU A 703 0.41 10.54 -13.06
N ARG A 704 -0.39 11.62 -13.14
CA ARG A 704 -1.82 11.59 -12.82
C ARG A 704 -2.60 10.55 -13.66
N GLY A 705 -2.05 10.13 -14.80
CA GLY A 705 -2.59 9.12 -15.70
C GLY A 705 -2.14 7.67 -15.44
N TYR A 706 -1.31 7.40 -14.42
CA TYR A 706 -0.69 6.09 -14.21
C TYR A 706 -0.50 5.74 -12.72
N HIS A 707 -1.08 4.61 -12.31
CA HIS A 707 -0.99 4.11 -10.93
C HIS A 707 0.25 3.22 -10.77
N THR A 708 1.35 3.81 -10.30
CA THR A 708 2.69 3.17 -10.26
C THR A 708 2.74 1.83 -9.52
N LEU A 709 2.00 1.69 -8.42
CA LEU A 709 1.93 0.46 -7.62
C LEU A 709 1.15 -0.68 -8.32
N TRP A 710 0.30 -0.37 -9.30
CA TRP A 710 -0.59 -1.34 -9.97
C TRP A 710 -0.35 -1.45 -11.49
N ASP A 711 0.73 -0.88 -12.06
CA ASP A 711 1.02 -0.87 -13.51
C ASP A 711 -0.25 -0.69 -14.38
N SER A 712 -0.94 0.43 -14.16
CA SER A 712 -2.30 0.63 -14.68
C SER A 712 -2.59 2.09 -15.00
N ARG A 713 -3.50 2.32 -15.96
CA ARG A 713 -3.92 3.66 -16.39
C ARG A 713 -5.08 4.19 -15.55
N LEU A 714 -5.08 5.49 -15.29
CA LEU A 714 -6.07 6.19 -14.46
C LEU A 714 -7.00 7.06 -15.33
N PHE A 715 -8.31 6.87 -15.18
CA PHE A 715 -9.34 7.54 -15.97
C PHE A 715 -9.37 9.06 -15.77
N ASN A 716 -9.71 9.79 -16.83
CA ASN A 716 -10.08 11.20 -16.76
C ASN A 716 -11.58 11.34 -16.49
N TYR A 717 -11.98 11.22 -15.23
CA TYR A 717 -13.40 11.28 -14.79
C TYR A 717 -14.13 12.60 -15.14
N ALA A 718 -13.39 13.68 -15.47
CA ALA A 718 -13.99 14.94 -15.93
C ALA A 718 -14.33 14.95 -17.43
N ASN A 719 -13.84 13.97 -18.22
CA ASN A 719 -14.07 13.91 -19.66
C ASN A 719 -15.48 13.37 -19.97
N HIS A 720 -16.21 14.06 -20.84
CA HIS A 720 -17.59 13.72 -21.19
C HIS A 720 -17.74 12.31 -21.77
N GLU A 721 -16.84 11.88 -22.67
CA GLU A 721 -16.91 10.54 -23.25
C GLU A 721 -16.44 9.45 -22.27
N VAL A 722 -15.60 9.78 -21.27
CA VAL A 722 -15.26 8.86 -20.16
C VAL A 722 -16.45 8.69 -19.22
N LEU A 723 -17.14 9.78 -18.86
CA LEU A 723 -18.39 9.71 -18.12
C LEU A 723 -19.42 8.87 -18.88
N ARG A 724 -19.58 9.08 -20.19
CA ARG A 724 -20.46 8.26 -21.03
C ARG A 724 -20.07 6.79 -20.96
N TYR A 725 -18.79 6.47 -21.12
CA TYR A 725 -18.25 5.12 -21.13
C TYR A 725 -18.52 4.38 -19.81
N LEU A 726 -18.08 4.93 -18.69
CA LEU A 726 -18.20 4.30 -17.36
C LEU A 726 -19.66 4.20 -16.90
N LEU A 727 -20.47 5.26 -17.08
CA LEU A 727 -21.89 5.24 -16.72
C LEU A 727 -22.70 4.28 -17.62
N SER A 728 -22.35 4.18 -18.90
CA SER A 728 -22.98 3.19 -19.79
C SER A 728 -22.59 1.76 -19.46
N ASN A 729 -21.41 1.54 -18.86
CA ASN A 729 -20.99 0.21 -18.43
C ASN A 729 -21.83 -0.28 -17.23
N LEU A 730 -22.07 0.59 -16.24
CA LEU A 730 -23.01 0.30 -15.14
C LEU A 730 -24.43 -0.04 -15.65
N ARG A 731 -24.96 0.76 -16.59
CA ARG A 731 -26.28 0.49 -17.19
C ARG A 731 -26.30 -0.85 -17.95
N PHE A 732 -25.26 -1.13 -18.73
CA PHE A 732 -25.11 -2.37 -19.49
C PHE A 732 -25.16 -3.62 -18.60
N TRP A 733 -24.44 -3.64 -17.47
CA TRP A 733 -24.48 -4.77 -16.53
C TRP A 733 -25.84 -4.93 -15.81
N ILE A 734 -26.56 -3.84 -15.53
CA ILE A 734 -27.92 -3.89 -14.97
C ILE A 734 -28.94 -4.44 -15.98
N GLU A 735 -28.82 -4.10 -17.27
CA GLU A 735 -29.85 -4.39 -18.29
C GLU A 735 -29.60 -5.68 -19.10
N GLU A 736 -28.37 -5.90 -19.59
CA GLU A 736 -28.03 -7.06 -20.43
C GLU A 736 -27.85 -8.34 -19.57
N TYR A 737 -27.34 -8.19 -18.34
CA TYR A 737 -26.98 -9.31 -17.45
C TYR A 737 -27.77 -9.37 -16.13
N ARG A 738 -28.69 -8.42 -15.90
CA ARG A 738 -29.52 -8.36 -14.67
C ARG A 738 -28.75 -8.41 -13.34
N PHE A 739 -27.52 -7.89 -13.24
CA PHE A 739 -26.87 -7.72 -11.92
C PHE A 739 -27.70 -6.80 -11.01
N ASP A 740 -27.79 -7.13 -9.71
CA ASP A 740 -28.58 -6.46 -8.66
C ASP A 740 -27.86 -5.29 -7.98
N GLY A 741 -26.63 -4.99 -8.43
CA GLY A 741 -25.80 -3.97 -7.82
C GLY A 741 -24.31 -4.23 -8.05
N PHE A 742 -23.47 -3.49 -7.34
CA PHE A 742 -22.03 -3.49 -7.56
C PHE A 742 -21.23 -3.37 -6.26
N ARG A 743 -20.04 -3.96 -6.23
CA ARG A 743 -18.92 -3.44 -5.43
C ARG A 743 -18.06 -2.60 -6.36
N PHE A 744 -17.77 -1.36 -5.97
CA PHE A 744 -16.80 -0.52 -6.66
C PHE A 744 -15.44 -0.74 -6.00
N ASP A 745 -14.49 -1.24 -6.78
CA ASP A 745 -13.19 -1.71 -6.28
C ASP A 745 -12.11 -0.62 -6.39
N GLY A 746 -11.24 -0.52 -5.38
CA GLY A 746 -10.23 0.52 -5.29
C GLY A 746 -10.78 1.95 -5.12
N VAL A 747 -11.92 2.14 -4.44
CA VAL A 747 -12.51 3.49 -4.24
C VAL A 747 -11.56 4.42 -3.51
N THR A 748 -10.74 3.94 -2.58
CA THR A 748 -9.64 4.74 -1.98
C THR A 748 -8.69 5.34 -3.02
N SER A 749 -8.36 4.57 -4.08
CA SER A 749 -7.52 5.05 -5.18
C SER A 749 -8.23 6.12 -6.03
N MET A 750 -9.55 6.02 -6.15
CA MET A 750 -10.38 7.03 -6.82
C MET A 750 -10.48 8.34 -6.03
N LEU A 751 -10.72 8.26 -4.72
CA LEU A 751 -11.06 9.40 -3.86
C LEU A 751 -9.94 10.42 -3.68
N TYR A 752 -8.67 10.02 -3.84
CA TYR A 752 -7.51 10.86 -3.53
C TYR A 752 -6.46 10.85 -4.64
N HIS A 753 -5.83 12.00 -4.90
CA HIS A 753 -4.74 12.12 -5.88
C HIS A 753 -3.44 11.40 -5.46
N HIS A 754 -3.29 11.04 -4.19
CA HIS A 754 -2.24 10.15 -3.68
C HIS A 754 -2.72 8.69 -3.52
N HIS A 755 -3.93 8.36 -3.99
CA HIS A 755 -4.52 7.02 -4.03
C HIS A 755 -4.61 6.26 -2.69
N GLY A 756 -4.46 6.94 -1.56
CA GLY A 756 -4.22 6.33 -0.24
C GLY A 756 -2.82 5.72 -0.03
N ILE A 757 -1.95 5.72 -1.05
CA ILE A 757 -0.60 5.17 -0.97
C ILE A 757 0.23 5.96 0.06
N HIS A 758 0.91 5.21 0.95
CA HIS A 758 1.73 5.73 2.05
C HIS A 758 1.01 6.66 3.05
N MET A 759 -0.33 6.73 3.03
CA MET A 759 -1.11 7.54 3.95
C MET A 759 -1.68 6.71 5.10
N ALA A 760 -1.59 7.25 6.31
CA ALA A 760 -2.29 6.73 7.48
C ALA A 760 -3.48 7.64 7.81
N PHE A 761 -4.70 7.14 7.62
CA PHE A 761 -5.92 7.88 7.96
C PHE A 761 -6.17 7.79 9.47
N SER A 762 -6.01 8.91 10.18
CA SER A 762 -6.17 9.02 11.63
C SER A 762 -7.63 9.25 12.04
N GLY A 763 -8.50 9.57 11.08
CA GLY A 763 -9.87 10.05 11.31
C GLY A 763 -9.96 11.58 11.43
N ASN A 764 -8.87 12.32 11.12
CA ASN A 764 -8.89 13.76 11.01
C ASN A 764 -9.52 14.19 9.68
N TYR A 765 -10.53 15.05 9.72
CA TYR A 765 -11.37 15.33 8.55
C TYR A 765 -10.63 16.13 7.47
N SER A 766 -9.52 16.79 7.83
CA SER A 766 -8.56 17.39 6.90
C SER A 766 -7.85 16.38 5.99
N GLU A 767 -7.78 15.10 6.36
CA GLU A 767 -7.24 14.02 5.52
C GLU A 767 -8.24 13.64 4.40
N TYR A 768 -9.54 13.79 4.66
CA TYR A 768 -10.62 13.40 3.75
C TYR A 768 -11.11 14.53 2.84
N PHE A 769 -11.00 15.79 3.29
CA PHE A 769 -11.58 16.97 2.65
C PHE A 769 -10.54 18.08 2.47
N SER A 770 -9.69 17.94 1.45
CA SER A 770 -8.58 18.85 1.16
C SER A 770 -8.30 18.92 -0.35
N PRO A 771 -7.33 19.73 -0.83
CA PRO A 771 -6.90 19.71 -2.24
C PRO A 771 -6.35 18.36 -2.74
N ALA A 772 -6.09 17.40 -1.85
CA ALA A 772 -5.75 16.02 -2.23
C ALA A 772 -6.97 15.20 -2.67
N THR A 773 -8.18 15.60 -2.32
CA THR A 773 -9.42 14.91 -2.65
C THR A 773 -9.77 15.10 -4.13
N ASN A 774 -9.86 14.00 -4.87
CA ASN A 774 -10.07 13.96 -6.32
C ASN A 774 -11.54 14.20 -6.68
N VAL A 775 -11.97 15.47 -6.63
CA VAL A 775 -13.38 15.88 -6.82
C VAL A 775 -13.97 15.35 -8.13
N ASP A 776 -13.18 15.24 -9.21
CA ASP A 776 -13.63 14.70 -10.50
C ASP A 776 -14.15 13.25 -10.35
N ALA A 777 -13.41 12.41 -9.62
CA ALA A 777 -13.82 11.03 -9.34
C ALA A 777 -15.01 10.96 -8.37
N VAL A 778 -15.07 11.82 -7.35
CA VAL A 778 -16.23 11.84 -6.42
C VAL A 778 -17.50 12.26 -7.16
N VAL A 779 -17.41 13.22 -8.10
CA VAL A 779 -18.54 13.60 -8.98
C VAL A 779 -18.97 12.44 -9.86
N TYR A 780 -18.04 11.68 -10.45
CA TYR A 780 -18.37 10.44 -11.16
C TYR A 780 -19.09 9.44 -10.25
N LEU A 781 -18.61 9.19 -9.03
CA LEU A 781 -19.25 8.27 -8.08
C LEU A 781 -20.65 8.72 -7.64
N MET A 782 -20.87 10.02 -7.45
CA MET A 782 -22.21 10.58 -7.20
C MET A 782 -23.17 10.36 -8.37
N LEU A 783 -22.70 10.56 -9.61
CA LEU A 783 -23.48 10.29 -10.82
C LEU A 783 -23.74 8.80 -11.03
N ALA A 784 -22.76 7.95 -10.72
CA ALA A 784 -22.88 6.49 -10.78
C ALA A 784 -23.93 5.97 -9.80
N ASN A 785 -23.86 6.38 -8.52
CA ASN A 785 -24.82 5.98 -7.50
C ASN A 785 -26.23 6.53 -7.79
N GLU A 786 -26.38 7.76 -8.29
CA GLU A 786 -27.68 8.26 -8.74
C GLU A 786 -28.23 7.42 -9.91
N LEU A 787 -27.41 7.14 -10.93
CA LEU A 787 -27.83 6.37 -12.10
C LEU A 787 -28.29 4.96 -11.72
N VAL A 788 -27.51 4.25 -10.90
CA VAL A 788 -27.83 2.89 -10.48
C VAL A 788 -29.17 2.84 -9.74
N HIS A 789 -29.39 3.72 -8.76
CA HIS A 789 -30.65 3.80 -8.04
C HIS A 789 -31.83 4.33 -8.87
N SER A 790 -31.56 5.11 -9.93
CA SER A 790 -32.58 5.56 -10.90
C SER A 790 -33.00 4.47 -11.88
N LEU A 791 -32.12 3.51 -12.19
CA LEU A 791 -32.41 2.34 -13.02
C LEU A 791 -33.06 1.21 -12.20
N LEU A 792 -32.60 1.00 -10.97
CA LEU A 792 -33.03 -0.06 -10.07
C LEU A 792 -33.04 0.45 -8.61
N PRO A 793 -34.18 0.92 -8.06
CA PRO A 793 -34.24 1.44 -6.69
C PRO A 793 -33.95 0.43 -5.57
N GLU A 794 -34.05 -0.88 -5.87
CA GLU A 794 -33.63 -1.97 -4.96
C GLU A 794 -32.17 -2.40 -5.16
N ALA A 795 -31.39 -1.66 -5.95
CA ALA A 795 -29.97 -1.94 -6.11
C ALA A 795 -29.21 -1.82 -4.78
N VAL A 796 -28.02 -2.40 -4.77
CA VAL A 796 -27.02 -2.24 -3.71
C VAL A 796 -25.74 -1.72 -4.33
N THR A 797 -25.17 -0.63 -3.79
CA THR A 797 -23.78 -0.26 -4.09
C THR A 797 -22.90 -0.32 -2.85
N VAL A 798 -21.79 -1.06 -2.96
CA VAL A 798 -20.78 -1.25 -1.92
C VAL A 798 -19.49 -0.53 -2.34
N ALA A 799 -18.89 0.25 -1.44
CA ALA A 799 -17.58 0.86 -1.66
C ALA A 799 -16.45 0.04 -1.00
N GLU A 800 -15.44 -0.29 -1.79
CA GLU A 800 -14.13 -0.72 -1.27
C GLU A 800 -13.27 0.51 -0.94
N ASP A 801 -13.51 1.06 0.24
CA ASP A 801 -12.73 2.17 0.80
C ASP A 801 -12.10 1.77 2.14
N VAL A 802 -10.76 1.81 2.22
CA VAL A 802 -10.02 1.59 3.47
C VAL A 802 -9.91 2.87 4.30
N SER A 803 -9.97 4.05 3.65
CA SER A 803 -9.73 5.34 4.33
C SER A 803 -10.78 5.68 5.39
N GLY A 804 -12.04 5.29 5.18
CA GLY A 804 -13.16 5.62 6.05
C GLY A 804 -13.76 6.99 5.78
N MET A 805 -13.78 7.43 4.51
CA MET A 805 -14.27 8.76 4.13
C MET A 805 -15.67 9.05 4.69
N PRO A 806 -15.86 10.11 5.50
CA PRO A 806 -17.16 10.49 6.02
C PRO A 806 -18.17 10.83 4.91
N ALA A 807 -19.42 10.38 5.09
CA ALA A 807 -20.54 10.55 4.16
C ALA A 807 -20.36 9.87 2.78
N LEU A 808 -19.48 8.88 2.68
CA LEU A 808 -19.37 8.00 1.51
C LEU A 808 -20.68 7.20 1.31
N CYS A 809 -21.25 6.69 2.40
CA CYS A 809 -22.48 5.87 2.40
C CYS A 809 -23.71 6.68 2.84
N ARG A 810 -23.78 7.96 2.42
CA ARG A 810 -24.96 8.82 2.58
C ARG A 810 -25.54 9.20 1.21
N PRO A 811 -26.88 9.37 1.09
CA PRO A 811 -27.53 9.71 -0.18
C PRO A 811 -26.94 10.93 -0.87
N VAL A 812 -26.90 10.89 -2.21
CA VAL A 812 -26.44 12.01 -3.06
C VAL A 812 -27.29 13.27 -2.80
N SER A 813 -28.58 13.12 -2.53
CA SER A 813 -29.49 14.23 -2.18
C SER A 813 -29.16 14.92 -0.85
N GLU A 814 -28.46 14.25 0.08
CA GLU A 814 -27.95 14.87 1.31
C GLU A 814 -26.60 15.57 1.07
N GLY A 815 -25.95 15.32 -0.07
CA GLY A 815 -24.58 15.74 -0.39
C GLY A 815 -23.51 14.68 -0.18
N GLY A 816 -23.89 13.43 0.16
CA GLY A 816 -22.98 12.28 0.23
C GLY A 816 -22.62 11.69 -1.14
N THR A 817 -21.79 10.64 -1.15
CA THR A 817 -21.36 9.99 -2.40
C THR A 817 -22.38 8.98 -2.95
N GLY A 818 -23.33 8.52 -2.13
CA GLY A 818 -24.50 7.73 -2.57
C GLY A 818 -24.40 6.22 -2.45
N PHE A 819 -23.38 5.66 -1.79
CA PHE A 819 -23.29 4.21 -1.55
C PHE A 819 -24.29 3.75 -0.48
N ASP A 820 -24.76 2.49 -0.55
CA ASP A 820 -25.52 1.87 0.55
C ASP A 820 -24.60 1.41 1.69
N TYR A 821 -23.43 0.86 1.35
CA TYR A 821 -22.49 0.20 2.26
C TYR A 821 -21.02 0.52 1.92
N ARG A 822 -20.12 0.37 2.90
CA ARG A 822 -18.68 0.18 2.68
C ARG A 822 -18.16 -1.10 3.32
N LEU A 823 -17.04 -1.62 2.82
CA LEU A 823 -16.33 -2.74 3.45
C LEU A 823 -15.66 -2.30 4.77
N ALA A 824 -15.76 -3.12 5.82
CA ALA A 824 -15.10 -2.91 7.11
C ALA A 824 -13.63 -3.38 7.10
N MET A 825 -12.83 -2.87 6.16
CA MET A 825 -11.54 -3.44 5.75
C MET A 825 -10.48 -3.57 6.86
N GLY A 826 -10.60 -2.82 7.96
CA GLY A 826 -9.68 -2.92 9.10
C GLY A 826 -9.94 -4.11 10.04
N LEU A 827 -11.03 -4.87 9.88
CA LEU A 827 -11.36 -6.00 10.78
C LEU A 827 -10.45 -7.23 10.56
N PRO A 828 -10.19 -7.71 9.33
CA PRO A 828 -9.22 -8.79 9.09
C PRO A 828 -7.84 -8.51 9.69
N ASP A 829 -7.32 -7.28 9.54
CA ASP A 829 -6.01 -6.89 10.07
C ASP A 829 -5.93 -7.03 11.60
N GLN A 830 -7.00 -6.71 12.33
CA GLN A 830 -7.01 -6.93 13.79
C GLN A 830 -7.01 -8.42 14.13
N TRP A 831 -7.76 -9.25 13.39
CA TRP A 831 -7.78 -10.69 13.61
C TRP A 831 -6.43 -11.34 13.28
N VAL A 832 -5.79 -10.97 12.17
CA VAL A 832 -4.44 -11.39 11.78
C VAL A 832 -3.41 -11.00 12.85
N LYS A 833 -3.40 -9.72 13.26
CA LYS A 833 -2.52 -9.19 14.32
C LYS A 833 -2.74 -9.84 15.69
N MET A 834 -3.97 -10.26 15.99
CA MET A 834 -4.31 -10.96 17.24
C MET A 834 -3.84 -12.41 17.18
N VAL A 835 -4.28 -13.17 16.18
CA VAL A 835 -4.05 -14.62 16.08
C VAL A 835 -2.58 -14.96 15.79
N SER A 836 -1.87 -14.16 14.98
CA SER A 836 -0.47 -14.41 14.62
C SER A 836 0.55 -13.59 15.42
N GLY A 837 0.12 -12.63 16.24
CA GLY A 837 1.01 -11.72 16.99
C GLY A 837 0.93 -11.80 18.51
N GLN A 838 -0.08 -12.47 19.08
CA GLN A 838 -0.36 -12.49 20.53
C GLN A 838 -0.84 -13.88 20.97
N ARG A 839 -0.42 -14.32 22.18
CA ARG A 839 -0.94 -15.56 22.77
C ARG A 839 -2.39 -15.38 23.23
N ASP A 840 -3.15 -16.47 23.29
CA ASP A 840 -4.56 -16.49 23.70
C ASP A 840 -4.82 -15.67 24.98
N GLU A 841 -3.99 -15.84 26.02
CA GLU A 841 -4.13 -15.17 27.34
C GLU A 841 -3.85 -13.66 27.31
N GLN A 842 -3.39 -13.13 26.17
CA GLN A 842 -3.01 -11.73 25.97
C GLN A 842 -4.01 -10.96 25.11
N TRP A 843 -5.03 -11.64 24.56
CA TRP A 843 -6.07 -11.03 23.74
C TRP A 843 -6.97 -10.15 24.62
N SER A 844 -6.90 -8.83 24.42
CA SER A 844 -7.76 -7.86 25.12
C SER A 844 -9.17 -7.86 24.54
N MET A 845 -10.16 -8.15 25.40
CA MET A 845 -11.57 -8.07 25.07
C MET A 845 -11.99 -6.63 24.74
N ARG A 846 -11.36 -5.62 25.35
CA ARG A 846 -11.58 -4.21 25.00
C ARG A 846 -11.04 -3.87 23.61
N ALA A 847 -9.91 -4.44 23.20
CA ALA A 847 -9.39 -4.26 21.85
C ALA A 847 -10.31 -4.90 20.79
N ILE A 848 -10.80 -6.12 21.04
CA ILE A 848 -11.77 -6.82 20.17
C ILE A 848 -13.08 -6.02 20.07
N ALA A 849 -13.69 -5.69 21.22
CA ALA A 849 -14.94 -4.93 21.25
C ALA A 849 -14.78 -3.54 20.60
N GLY A 850 -13.67 -2.85 20.87
CA GLY A 850 -13.35 -1.55 20.26
C GLY A 850 -13.20 -1.64 18.75
N ALA A 851 -12.44 -2.61 18.23
CA ALA A 851 -12.27 -2.81 16.79
C ALA A 851 -13.62 -3.07 16.09
N LEU A 852 -14.44 -3.96 16.63
CA LEU A 852 -15.73 -4.33 16.05
C LEU A 852 -16.77 -3.20 16.11
N THR A 853 -16.74 -2.36 17.15
CA THR A 853 -17.75 -1.29 17.36
C THR A 853 -17.33 0.09 16.83
N ASN A 854 -16.07 0.29 16.45
CA ASN A 854 -15.56 1.56 15.92
C ASN A 854 -15.97 1.78 14.45
N ARG A 855 -17.25 2.07 14.22
CA ARG A 855 -17.80 2.47 12.92
C ARG A 855 -18.69 3.71 13.03
N ARG A 856 -18.96 4.36 11.89
CA ARG A 856 -19.88 5.50 11.79
C ARG A 856 -21.31 4.98 11.75
N TYR A 857 -22.03 4.92 12.88
CA TYR A 857 -23.39 4.35 13.00
C TYR A 857 -24.48 5.01 12.10
N SER A 858 -24.15 6.10 11.41
CA SER A 858 -24.99 6.74 10.39
C SER A 858 -24.78 6.22 8.96
N GLU A 859 -23.82 5.32 8.76
CA GLU A 859 -23.35 4.76 7.48
C GLU A 859 -23.16 3.25 7.65
N ARG A 860 -23.69 2.43 6.72
CA ARG A 860 -23.70 0.97 6.91
C ARG A 860 -22.34 0.34 6.56
N THR A 861 -21.92 -0.67 7.31
CA THR A 861 -20.72 -1.46 6.97
C THR A 861 -21.03 -2.93 6.70
N VAL A 862 -20.31 -3.52 5.74
CA VAL A 862 -20.23 -4.97 5.56
C VAL A 862 -19.02 -5.48 6.32
N ALA A 863 -19.25 -6.35 7.32
CA ALA A 863 -18.22 -6.95 8.15
C ALA A 863 -17.83 -8.34 7.64
N TYR A 864 -16.53 -8.66 7.76
CA TYR A 864 -15.95 -9.93 7.36
C TYR A 864 -14.67 -10.19 8.18
N VAL A 865 -14.28 -11.46 8.25
CA VAL A 865 -13.11 -11.93 9.03
C VAL A 865 -11.84 -11.98 8.20
N GLU A 866 -11.98 -12.35 6.93
CA GLU A 866 -10.93 -12.59 5.94
C GLU A 866 -11.57 -12.48 4.55
N SER A 867 -10.91 -11.86 3.59
CA SER A 867 -11.34 -11.78 2.18
C SER A 867 -10.48 -12.66 1.28
N HIS A 868 -10.68 -12.51 -0.03
CA HIS A 868 -9.74 -13.01 -1.03
C HIS A 868 -8.28 -12.59 -0.78
N ASP A 869 -8.00 -11.37 -0.29
CA ASP A 869 -6.62 -10.90 -0.04
C ASP A 869 -5.86 -11.77 0.96
N GLN A 870 -6.42 -12.01 2.15
CA GLN A 870 -5.80 -12.90 3.15
C GLN A 870 -5.82 -14.37 2.72
N SER A 871 -6.53 -14.69 1.63
CA SER A 871 -6.52 -16.02 1.00
C SER A 871 -5.41 -16.16 -0.05
N LEU A 872 -4.78 -15.08 -0.54
CA LEU A 872 -3.77 -15.12 -1.60
C LEU A 872 -2.35 -15.48 -1.09
N VAL A 873 -1.52 -15.98 -1.99
CA VAL A 873 -0.12 -16.35 -1.73
C VAL A 873 0.70 -15.17 -1.21
N GLY A 874 1.27 -15.34 -0.02
CA GLY A 874 1.94 -14.27 0.75
C GLY A 874 1.21 -13.98 2.06
N ASP A 875 -0.09 -14.24 2.11
CA ASP A 875 -0.90 -14.34 3.33
C ASP A 875 -1.42 -15.77 3.53
N THR A 876 -2.29 -16.00 4.51
CA THR A 876 -2.83 -17.32 4.89
C THR A 876 -4.20 -17.18 5.59
N THR A 877 -5.14 -18.08 5.31
CA THR A 877 -6.50 -18.08 5.89
C THR A 877 -6.48 -18.14 7.42
N LEU A 878 -7.53 -17.65 8.08
CA LEU A 878 -7.69 -17.75 9.53
C LEU A 878 -7.60 -19.20 10.02
N ALA A 879 -8.18 -20.14 9.27
CA ALA A 879 -8.10 -21.57 9.58
C ALA A 879 -6.64 -22.05 9.59
N TRP A 880 -5.85 -21.67 8.57
CA TRP A 880 -4.44 -22.00 8.50
C TRP A 880 -3.61 -21.30 9.59
N ARG A 881 -3.90 -20.03 9.91
CA ARG A 881 -3.26 -19.30 11.02
C ARG A 881 -3.56 -19.89 12.40
N LEU A 882 -4.70 -20.55 12.56
CA LEU A 882 -5.12 -21.18 13.81
C LEU A 882 -4.63 -22.63 13.99
N MET A 883 -4.48 -23.39 12.89
CA MET A 883 -4.26 -24.85 12.92
C MET A 883 -3.02 -25.33 12.13
N GLY A 884 -2.54 -24.55 11.17
CA GLY A 884 -1.35 -24.84 10.37
C GLY A 884 -1.35 -26.23 9.73
N ALA A 885 -0.16 -26.86 9.68
CA ALA A 885 0.03 -28.16 9.05
C ALA A 885 -0.72 -29.33 9.74
N GLU A 886 -1.21 -29.17 10.98
CA GLU A 886 -2.08 -30.19 11.60
C GLU A 886 -3.42 -30.35 10.87
N MET A 887 -3.84 -29.38 10.04
CA MET A 887 -5.06 -29.51 9.23
C MET A 887 -5.06 -30.74 8.31
N TYR A 888 -3.88 -31.18 7.84
CA TYR A 888 -3.76 -32.34 6.94
C TYR A 888 -3.94 -33.71 7.63
N THR A 889 -3.82 -33.78 8.96
CA THR A 889 -3.82 -35.05 9.71
C THR A 889 -4.82 -35.08 10.87
N GLY A 890 -5.05 -33.95 11.53
CA GLY A 890 -5.95 -33.81 12.68
C GLY A 890 -7.41 -33.49 12.33
N MET A 891 -7.74 -33.17 11.07
CA MET A 891 -9.11 -32.84 10.65
C MET A 891 -10.02 -34.06 10.46
N SER A 892 -9.63 -35.26 10.91
CA SER A 892 -10.50 -36.44 10.96
C SER A 892 -11.49 -36.35 12.12
N ALA A 893 -12.77 -36.58 11.84
CA ALA A 893 -13.82 -36.70 12.85
C ALA A 893 -13.84 -38.09 13.53
N LEU A 894 -13.13 -39.08 12.97
CA LEU A 894 -13.08 -40.47 13.48
C LEU A 894 -12.19 -40.64 14.73
N GLN A 895 -11.45 -39.60 15.11
CA GLN A 895 -10.60 -39.56 16.29
C GLN A 895 -10.86 -38.25 17.05
N PRO A 896 -10.62 -38.18 18.38
CA PRO A 896 -10.62 -36.92 19.11
C PRO A 896 -9.66 -35.91 18.46
N PRO A 897 -10.00 -34.60 18.42
CA PRO A 897 -9.13 -33.59 17.85
C PRO A 897 -7.87 -33.41 18.72
N SER A 898 -6.75 -32.99 18.11
CA SER A 898 -5.62 -32.49 18.88
C SER A 898 -6.00 -31.18 19.61
N PRO A 899 -5.26 -30.76 20.66
CA PRO A 899 -5.47 -29.47 21.29
C PRO A 899 -5.43 -28.29 20.31
N THR A 900 -4.57 -28.37 19.29
CA THR A 900 -4.44 -27.37 18.22
C THR A 900 -5.69 -27.31 17.34
N ILE A 901 -6.19 -28.46 16.87
CA ILE A 901 -7.42 -28.51 16.07
C ILE A 901 -8.65 -28.08 16.89
N ALA A 902 -8.74 -28.51 18.15
CA ALA A 902 -9.82 -28.10 19.05
C ALA A 902 -9.82 -26.57 19.28
N ARG A 903 -8.65 -25.98 19.58
CA ARG A 903 -8.46 -24.53 19.68
C ARG A 903 -8.85 -23.81 18.38
N GLY A 904 -8.38 -24.31 17.25
CA GLY A 904 -8.57 -23.64 15.96
C GLY A 904 -10.01 -23.69 15.47
N MET A 905 -10.69 -24.83 15.59
CA MET A 905 -12.13 -24.92 15.31
C MET A 905 -12.94 -24.01 16.24
N ALA A 906 -12.60 -23.96 17.52
CA ALA A 906 -13.29 -23.10 18.48
C ALA A 906 -13.16 -21.60 18.11
N TYR A 907 -11.93 -21.10 17.91
CA TYR A 907 -11.73 -19.70 17.58
C TYR A 907 -12.20 -19.31 16.17
N HIS A 908 -12.12 -20.19 15.17
CA HIS A 908 -12.72 -19.92 13.85
C HIS A 908 -14.23 -19.65 13.96
N LYS A 909 -14.95 -20.50 14.72
CA LYS A 909 -16.38 -20.31 15.01
C LYS A 909 -16.65 -19.00 15.77
N MET A 910 -15.91 -18.74 16.85
CA MET A 910 -16.07 -17.54 17.69
C MET A 910 -15.76 -16.24 16.97
N ILE A 911 -14.67 -16.18 16.20
CA ILE A 911 -14.22 -14.97 15.49
C ILE A 911 -15.24 -14.58 14.42
N ARG A 912 -15.80 -15.57 13.69
CA ARG A 912 -16.93 -15.34 12.76
C ARG A 912 -18.15 -14.81 13.49
N ALA A 913 -18.56 -15.43 14.61
CA ALA A 913 -19.70 -14.98 15.39
C ALA A 913 -19.55 -13.58 16.01
N ALA A 914 -18.36 -13.23 16.52
CA ALA A 914 -18.08 -11.89 17.05
C ALA A 914 -18.14 -10.84 15.93
N THR A 915 -17.60 -11.18 14.75
CA THR A 915 -17.55 -10.27 13.60
C THR A 915 -18.93 -10.04 13.01
N ILE A 916 -19.76 -11.08 12.81
CA ILE A 916 -21.13 -10.91 12.31
C ILE A 916 -22.02 -10.20 13.34
N ALA A 917 -21.92 -10.52 14.63
CA ALA A 917 -22.76 -9.90 15.66
C ALA A 917 -22.46 -8.40 15.85
N LEU A 918 -21.19 -7.99 15.79
CA LEU A 918 -20.76 -6.66 16.23
C LEU A 918 -20.13 -5.76 15.15
N GLY A 919 -19.51 -6.32 14.11
CA GLY A 919 -18.64 -5.59 13.18
C GLY A 919 -19.36 -4.66 12.18
N GLY A 920 -20.66 -4.83 11.98
CA GLY A 920 -21.39 -4.10 10.94
C GLY A 920 -22.87 -4.41 10.84
N ASP A 921 -23.41 -4.12 9.66
CA ASP A 921 -24.85 -4.08 9.30
C ASP A 921 -25.12 -4.94 8.04
N GLY A 922 -24.14 -5.77 7.69
CA GLY A 922 -24.09 -6.78 6.63
C GLY A 922 -22.88 -7.69 6.85
N TRP A 923 -22.90 -8.89 6.28
CA TRP A 923 -21.88 -9.93 6.41
C TRP A 923 -21.28 -10.29 5.05
N LEU A 924 -19.98 -10.58 4.99
CA LEU A 924 -19.32 -11.16 3.81
C LEU A 924 -18.41 -12.34 4.19
N ASN A 925 -18.38 -13.35 3.32
CA ASN A 925 -17.51 -14.51 3.41
C ASN A 925 -16.91 -14.85 2.03
N PHE A 926 -15.58 -14.98 1.93
CA PHE A 926 -14.93 -15.51 0.73
C PHE A 926 -15.03 -17.04 0.64
N MET A 927 -15.34 -17.55 -0.56
CA MET A 927 -15.64 -18.95 -0.82
C MET A 927 -14.61 -19.96 -0.28
N GLY A 928 -15.07 -20.90 0.53
CA GLY A 928 -14.28 -21.92 1.23
C GLY A 928 -13.90 -21.54 2.67
N ASN A 929 -13.88 -20.25 3.01
CA ASN A 929 -13.48 -19.81 4.35
C ASN A 929 -14.58 -20.10 5.40
N GLU A 930 -15.82 -20.36 4.95
CA GLU A 930 -16.94 -20.83 5.77
C GLU A 930 -16.68 -22.18 6.44
N PHE A 931 -16.03 -23.10 5.74
CA PHE A 931 -15.67 -24.41 6.27
C PHE A 931 -14.22 -24.49 6.75
N GLY A 932 -13.48 -23.37 6.72
CA GLY A 932 -12.08 -23.30 7.09
C GLY A 932 -11.17 -24.05 6.10
N HIS A 933 -11.30 -23.76 4.80
CA HIS A 933 -10.45 -24.34 3.75
C HIS A 933 -8.95 -24.23 4.09
N PRO A 934 -8.16 -25.32 3.93
CA PRO A 934 -6.70 -25.32 4.20
C PRO A 934 -5.91 -24.58 3.11
N GLU A 935 -4.58 -24.62 3.18
CA GLU A 935 -3.68 -24.08 2.15
C GLU A 935 -3.90 -22.55 1.96
N TRP A 936 -3.73 -22.07 0.73
CA TRP A 936 -3.92 -20.70 0.26
C TRP A 936 -4.33 -20.74 -1.22
N ILE A 937 -4.57 -19.58 -1.82
CA ILE A 937 -4.83 -19.39 -3.23
C ILE A 937 -3.59 -18.89 -3.94
N ASP A 938 -3.20 -19.57 -5.02
CA ASP A 938 -2.14 -19.12 -5.91
C ASP A 938 -2.54 -19.35 -7.36
N PHE A 939 -2.46 -18.30 -8.17
CA PHE A 939 -2.88 -18.31 -9.58
C PHE A 939 -1.70 -18.66 -10.51
N PRO A 940 -1.96 -19.23 -11.70
CA PRO A 940 -0.90 -19.57 -12.66
C PRO A 940 0.00 -18.37 -13.00
N ARG A 941 1.26 -18.44 -12.59
CA ARG A 941 2.29 -17.41 -12.81
C ARG A 941 3.68 -18.03 -12.90
N GLU A 942 4.66 -17.28 -13.39
CA GLU A 942 6.05 -17.78 -13.50
C GLU A 942 6.60 -18.35 -12.18
N GLY A 943 6.38 -17.64 -11.06
CA GLY A 943 6.84 -18.05 -9.73
C GLY A 943 6.31 -19.39 -9.21
N ASN A 944 5.21 -19.91 -9.76
CA ASN A 944 4.70 -21.26 -9.47
C ASN A 944 4.70 -22.19 -10.68
N LYS A 945 5.42 -21.82 -11.75
CA LYS A 945 5.53 -22.55 -13.03
C LYS A 945 4.19 -22.74 -13.74
N TRP A 946 3.32 -21.73 -13.66
CA TRP A 946 1.97 -21.72 -14.27
C TRP A 946 1.05 -22.81 -13.71
N SER A 947 1.16 -23.10 -12.41
CA SER A 947 0.36 -24.11 -11.74
C SER A 947 -1.05 -23.62 -11.42
N HIS A 948 -2.06 -24.43 -11.77
CA HIS A 948 -3.43 -24.26 -11.29
C HIS A 948 -3.69 -24.97 -9.95
N HIS A 949 -2.69 -25.63 -9.33
CA HIS A 949 -2.92 -26.53 -8.19
C HIS A 949 -3.53 -25.86 -6.95
N TYR A 950 -3.26 -24.57 -6.73
CA TYR A 950 -3.88 -23.78 -5.65
C TYR A 950 -4.96 -22.82 -6.16
N CYS A 951 -5.32 -22.88 -7.45
CA CYS A 951 -6.35 -22.05 -8.08
C CYS A 951 -7.68 -22.83 -8.14
N ARG A 952 -8.11 -23.35 -6.97
CA ARG A 952 -9.23 -24.31 -6.83
C ARG A 952 -9.90 -24.22 -5.44
N ARG A 953 -11.05 -24.89 -5.26
CA ARG A 953 -11.77 -25.03 -3.99
C ARG A 953 -12.10 -26.51 -3.69
N GLN A 954 -11.61 -27.02 -2.56
CA GLN A 954 -11.65 -28.43 -2.19
C GLN A 954 -12.98 -28.82 -1.52
N TRP A 955 -14.07 -28.86 -2.29
CA TRP A 955 -15.42 -29.09 -1.76
C TRP A 955 -15.60 -30.45 -1.09
N SER A 956 -14.90 -31.50 -1.54
CA SER A 956 -14.94 -32.82 -0.91
C SER A 956 -14.60 -32.81 0.58
N LEU A 957 -13.79 -31.84 1.04
CA LEU A 957 -13.45 -31.66 2.45
C LEU A 957 -14.68 -31.31 3.30
N ALA A 958 -15.55 -30.44 2.80
CA ALA A 958 -16.77 -29.98 3.48
C ALA A 958 -17.93 -30.98 3.37
N ASP A 959 -17.98 -31.76 2.27
CA ASP A 959 -19.02 -32.76 2.05
C ASP A 959 -18.78 -34.04 2.91
N ALA A 960 -17.52 -34.41 3.14
CA ALA A 960 -17.11 -35.66 3.78
C ALA A 960 -17.49 -35.77 5.28
N GLU A 961 -18.36 -36.73 5.60
CA GLU A 961 -18.86 -36.99 6.96
C GLU A 961 -17.79 -37.42 7.98
N HIS A 962 -16.64 -37.88 7.50
CA HIS A 962 -15.52 -38.28 8.34
C HIS A 962 -14.51 -37.15 8.60
N LEU A 963 -14.78 -35.92 8.12
CA LEU A 963 -13.90 -34.76 8.27
C LEU A 963 -14.57 -33.59 9.02
N ARG A 964 -13.74 -32.81 9.71
CA ARG A 964 -14.15 -31.73 10.62
C ARG A 964 -14.56 -30.43 9.91
N TYR A 965 -14.17 -30.25 8.64
CA TYR A 965 -14.60 -29.10 7.83
C TYR A 965 -16.13 -29.01 7.72
N ARG A 966 -16.83 -30.15 7.63
CA ARG A 966 -18.30 -30.22 7.63
C ARG A 966 -18.93 -29.61 8.89
N GLN A 967 -18.25 -29.67 10.04
CA GLN A 967 -18.72 -29.11 11.31
C GLN A 967 -18.58 -27.58 11.33
N LEU A 968 -17.53 -27.02 10.71
CA LEU A 968 -17.39 -25.58 10.49
C LEU A 968 -18.40 -25.07 9.44
N ASN A 969 -18.64 -25.84 8.38
CA ASN A 969 -19.68 -25.56 7.38
C ASN A 969 -21.10 -25.53 7.99
N ALA A 970 -21.40 -26.48 8.88
CA ALA A 970 -22.67 -26.53 9.62
C ALA A 970 -22.83 -25.31 10.56
N TRP A 971 -21.75 -24.89 11.23
CA TRP A 971 -21.74 -23.69 12.07
C TRP A 971 -22.04 -22.42 11.28
N ASP A 972 -21.40 -22.22 10.14
CA ASP A 972 -21.66 -21.03 9.32
C ASP A 972 -23.13 -21.00 8.85
N ALA A 973 -23.64 -22.15 8.37
CA ALA A 973 -25.04 -22.27 7.99
C ALA A 973 -25.99 -22.01 9.17
N ALA A 974 -25.61 -22.34 10.41
CA ALA A 974 -26.37 -22.03 11.61
C ALA A 974 -26.35 -20.52 11.93
N LEU A 975 -25.21 -19.83 11.78
CA LEU A 975 -25.11 -18.37 11.90
C LEU A 975 -25.97 -17.64 10.85
N GLN A 976 -25.92 -18.05 9.58
CA GLN A 976 -26.74 -17.41 8.54
C GLN A 976 -28.25 -17.65 8.78
N ARG A 977 -28.64 -18.83 9.30
CA ARG A 977 -30.03 -19.12 9.73
C ARG A 977 -30.46 -18.31 10.94
N LEU A 978 -29.59 -18.12 11.94
CA LEU A 978 -29.85 -17.30 13.13
C LEU A 978 -30.16 -15.85 12.72
N GLU A 979 -29.34 -15.24 11.87
CA GLU A 979 -29.61 -13.93 11.29
C GLU A 979 -30.89 -13.92 10.46
N ALA A 980 -31.12 -14.92 9.59
CA ALA A 980 -32.34 -14.98 8.79
C ALA A 980 -33.63 -15.09 9.62
N GLY A 981 -33.56 -15.66 10.83
CA GLY A 981 -34.69 -15.78 11.76
C GLY A 981 -34.89 -14.59 12.70
N THR A 982 -33.90 -13.72 12.89
CA THR A 982 -33.90 -12.68 13.95
C THR A 982 -33.53 -11.27 13.48
N ALA A 983 -32.94 -11.13 12.28
CA ALA A 983 -32.53 -9.88 11.63
C ALA A 983 -31.61 -8.98 12.48
N PHE A 984 -30.73 -9.57 13.31
CA PHE A 984 -29.86 -8.84 14.24
C PHE A 984 -28.87 -7.90 13.53
N LEU A 985 -28.38 -8.23 12.32
CA LEU A 985 -27.53 -7.32 11.53
C LEU A 985 -28.24 -6.01 11.19
N SER A 986 -29.54 -6.07 10.90
CA SER A 986 -30.36 -4.89 10.59
C SER A 986 -30.74 -4.06 11.82
N SER A 987 -30.50 -4.58 13.02
CA SER A 987 -30.86 -3.94 14.28
C SER A 987 -29.88 -2.84 14.67
N ALA A 988 -30.44 -1.64 14.91
CA ALA A 988 -29.76 -0.54 15.58
C ALA A 988 -29.55 -0.75 17.10
N HIS A 989 -30.27 -1.71 17.73
CA HIS A 989 -29.93 -2.15 19.08
C HIS A 989 -28.65 -2.98 19.03
N GLN A 990 -27.56 -2.37 19.49
CA GLN A 990 -26.24 -2.97 19.70
C GLN A 990 -25.66 -2.42 21.01
N ILE A 991 -25.41 -3.27 22.00
CA ILE A 991 -24.82 -2.88 23.29
C ILE A 991 -23.77 -3.91 23.71
N VAL A 992 -22.51 -3.52 23.84
CA VAL A 992 -21.52 -4.34 24.57
C VAL A 992 -21.73 -4.08 26.06
N SER A 993 -22.36 -5.03 26.76
CA SER A 993 -22.72 -4.88 28.18
C SER A 993 -21.57 -5.24 29.12
N TYR A 994 -20.70 -6.17 28.75
CA TYR A 994 -19.57 -6.56 29.61
C TYR A 994 -18.28 -6.86 28.82
N VAL A 995 -17.14 -6.48 29.40
CA VAL A 995 -15.79 -6.65 28.86
C VAL A 995 -14.86 -7.02 30.03
N GLY A 996 -14.78 -8.30 30.35
CA GLY A 996 -13.92 -8.86 31.39
C GLY A 996 -12.55 -9.21 30.81
N GLU A 997 -11.53 -8.41 31.14
CA GLU A 997 -10.16 -8.63 30.67
C GLU A 997 -9.45 -9.75 31.46
N GLU A 998 -9.82 -9.95 32.73
CA GLU A 998 -9.24 -11.02 33.58
C GLU A 998 -9.89 -12.38 33.28
N GLU A 999 -11.20 -12.39 33.02
CA GLU A 999 -11.92 -13.61 32.65
C GLU A 999 -11.85 -13.96 31.16
N GLN A 1000 -11.42 -13.00 30.32
CA GLN A 1000 -11.52 -13.01 28.86
C GLN A 1000 -12.97 -13.25 28.36
N LEU A 1001 -13.92 -12.60 29.02
CA LEU A 1001 -15.36 -12.65 28.71
C LEU A 1001 -15.82 -11.37 27.99
N LEU A 1002 -16.60 -11.53 26.93
CA LEU A 1002 -17.26 -10.46 26.21
C LEU A 1002 -18.75 -10.77 26.12
N VAL A 1003 -19.60 -9.89 26.65
CA VAL A 1003 -21.07 -10.02 26.57
C VAL A 1003 -21.62 -8.84 25.79
N ALA A 1004 -22.45 -9.13 24.79
CA ALA A 1004 -23.06 -8.11 23.96
C ALA A 1004 -24.48 -8.48 23.51
N GLU A 1005 -25.33 -7.47 23.37
CA GLU A 1005 -26.67 -7.55 22.84
C GLU A 1005 -26.67 -7.06 21.38
N ARG A 1006 -27.31 -7.80 20.47
CA ARG A 1006 -27.60 -7.35 19.10
C ARG A 1006 -28.99 -7.81 18.69
N GLY A 1007 -29.87 -6.87 18.36
CA GLY A 1007 -31.28 -7.19 18.10
C GLY A 1007 -31.93 -7.89 19.30
N PRO A 1008 -32.68 -9.00 19.09
CA PRO A 1008 -33.33 -9.73 20.18
C PRO A 1008 -32.40 -10.71 20.93
N LEU A 1009 -31.10 -10.72 20.60
CA LEU A 1009 -30.14 -11.74 21.04
C LEU A 1009 -29.11 -11.20 22.04
N VAL A 1010 -28.75 -12.05 23.00
CA VAL A 1010 -27.63 -11.84 23.94
C VAL A 1010 -26.52 -12.85 23.62
N PHE A 1011 -25.36 -12.36 23.21
CA PHE A 1011 -24.18 -13.16 22.91
C PHE A 1011 -23.23 -13.15 24.11
N VAL A 1012 -22.79 -14.34 24.53
CA VAL A 1012 -21.80 -14.55 25.60
C VAL A 1012 -20.60 -15.26 24.97
N PHE A 1013 -19.49 -14.55 24.83
CA PHE A 1013 -18.21 -15.08 24.33
C PHE A 1013 -17.24 -15.29 25.49
N ASN A 1014 -16.70 -16.50 25.63
CA ASN A 1014 -15.58 -16.81 26.51
C ASN A 1014 -14.34 -17.14 25.67
N PHE A 1015 -13.46 -16.15 25.51
CA PHE A 1015 -12.19 -16.31 24.80
C PHE A 1015 -11.09 -16.93 25.66
N SER A 1016 -11.35 -17.19 26.95
CA SER A 1016 -10.37 -17.82 27.84
C SER A 1016 -9.91 -19.17 27.29
N PRO A 1017 -8.60 -19.41 27.19
CA PRO A 1017 -8.06 -20.68 26.74
C PRO A 1017 -8.21 -21.81 27.77
N PHE A 1018 -8.54 -21.51 29.03
CA PHE A 1018 -8.52 -22.47 30.15
C PHE A 1018 -9.73 -22.43 31.09
N ASN A 1019 -10.42 -21.29 31.26
CA ASN A 1019 -11.44 -21.13 32.30
C ASN A 1019 -12.84 -21.46 31.80
N ASP A 1020 -13.48 -22.48 32.39
CA ASP A 1020 -14.91 -22.75 32.27
C ASP A 1020 -15.65 -22.06 33.43
N TYR A 1021 -16.71 -21.30 33.13
CA TYR A 1021 -17.56 -20.66 34.16
C TYR A 1021 -18.95 -21.32 34.17
N ALA A 1022 -19.41 -21.80 35.33
CA ALA A 1022 -20.68 -22.54 35.46
C ALA A 1022 -21.90 -21.65 35.69
N ASP A 1023 -21.79 -20.67 36.59
CA ASP A 1023 -22.86 -19.78 37.03
C ASP A 1023 -22.50 -18.30 36.78
N TYR A 1024 -22.01 -17.97 35.58
CA TYR A 1024 -21.55 -16.60 35.31
C TYR A 1024 -22.74 -15.64 35.16
N LYS A 1025 -22.70 -14.51 35.86
CA LYS A 1025 -23.78 -13.52 35.86
C LYS A 1025 -23.65 -12.57 34.66
N VAL A 1026 -24.64 -12.57 33.77
CA VAL A 1026 -24.69 -11.72 32.57
C VAL A 1026 -25.89 -10.77 32.62
N GLY A 1027 -25.71 -9.53 32.17
CA GLY A 1027 -26.79 -8.55 32.06
C GLY A 1027 -27.62 -8.77 30.79
N VAL A 1028 -28.93 -8.54 30.86
CA VAL A 1028 -29.87 -8.80 29.76
C VAL A 1028 -30.90 -7.66 29.59
N PRO A 1029 -31.50 -7.48 28.39
CA PRO A 1029 -32.34 -6.31 28.12
C PRO A 1029 -33.72 -6.34 28.77
N GLU A 1030 -34.37 -7.50 28.76
CA GLU A 1030 -35.76 -7.69 29.19
C GLU A 1030 -35.89 -8.80 30.24
N PRO A 1031 -36.88 -8.72 31.15
CA PRO A 1031 -37.16 -9.78 32.12
C PRO A 1031 -37.87 -10.98 31.49
N GLY A 1032 -37.80 -12.14 32.14
CA GLY A 1032 -38.58 -13.33 31.80
C GLY A 1032 -37.72 -14.59 31.81
N LYS A 1033 -37.77 -15.35 30.71
CA LYS A 1033 -36.98 -16.56 30.48
C LYS A 1033 -36.23 -16.45 29.17
N TYR A 1034 -34.96 -16.83 29.18
CA TYR A 1034 -34.14 -17.00 27.99
C TYR A 1034 -33.85 -18.48 27.74
N ARG A 1035 -33.61 -18.81 26.47
CA ARG A 1035 -33.13 -20.13 26.02
C ARG A 1035 -31.95 -19.93 25.07
N ILE A 1036 -31.20 -21.00 24.82
CA ILE A 1036 -30.14 -21.00 23.81
C ILE A 1036 -30.79 -20.92 22.42
N ALA A 1037 -30.30 -19.98 21.61
CA ALA A 1037 -30.63 -19.80 20.20
C ALA A 1037 -29.56 -20.40 19.28
N LEU A 1038 -28.29 -20.37 19.72
CA LEU A 1038 -27.15 -21.02 19.06
C LEU A 1038 -26.02 -21.24 20.07
N ASP A 1039 -25.38 -22.40 20.04
CA ASP A 1039 -24.25 -22.77 20.90
C ASP A 1039 -23.10 -23.29 20.03
N SER A 1040 -21.90 -22.75 20.19
CA SER A 1040 -20.71 -23.22 19.47
C SER A 1040 -20.04 -24.44 20.09
N ASP A 1041 -20.38 -24.79 21.34
CA ASP A 1041 -19.86 -25.96 22.04
C ASP A 1041 -20.58 -27.26 21.62
N ASP A 1042 -21.64 -27.17 20.81
CA ASP A 1042 -22.41 -28.31 20.29
C ASP A 1042 -21.55 -29.29 19.44
N PRO A 1043 -21.70 -30.62 19.63
CA PRO A 1043 -21.06 -31.64 18.79
C PRO A 1043 -21.36 -31.57 17.28
N GLU A 1044 -22.52 -31.04 16.83
CA GLU A 1044 -22.80 -30.78 15.40
C GLU A 1044 -21.72 -29.87 14.80
N PHE A 1045 -21.34 -28.83 15.57
CA PHE A 1045 -20.30 -27.86 15.21
C PHE A 1045 -18.91 -28.27 15.71
N GLY A 1046 -18.75 -29.52 16.18
CA GLY A 1046 -17.47 -30.08 16.62
C GLY A 1046 -16.97 -29.59 17.98
N GLY A 1047 -17.86 -29.04 18.82
CA GLY A 1047 -17.57 -28.80 20.23
C GLY A 1047 -17.75 -30.06 21.11
N PRO A 1048 -17.33 -30.01 22.39
CA PRO A 1048 -17.43 -31.12 23.35
C PRO A 1048 -18.81 -31.30 24.03
N GLY A 1049 -19.77 -30.39 23.83
CA GLY A 1049 -21.14 -30.53 24.33
C GLY A 1049 -21.32 -30.25 25.83
N ARG A 1050 -20.66 -29.20 26.37
CA ARG A 1050 -20.69 -28.86 27.81
C ARG A 1050 -21.92 -28.07 28.24
N VAL A 1051 -22.68 -27.49 27.31
CA VAL A 1051 -23.82 -26.59 27.60
C VAL A 1051 -25.15 -27.34 27.51
N GLY A 1052 -26.04 -27.17 28.50
CA GLY A 1052 -27.34 -27.83 28.54
C GLY A 1052 -28.43 -27.06 27.78
N HIS A 1053 -28.81 -27.51 26.58
CA HIS A 1053 -29.77 -26.79 25.72
C HIS A 1053 -31.20 -26.73 26.27
N GLU A 1054 -31.60 -27.70 27.10
CA GLU A 1054 -32.89 -27.73 27.81
C GLU A 1054 -32.94 -26.81 29.05
N ALA A 1055 -31.87 -26.06 29.36
CA ALA A 1055 -31.82 -25.20 30.54
C ALA A 1055 -32.64 -23.91 30.35
N GLU A 1056 -33.54 -23.63 31.31
CA GLU A 1056 -34.34 -22.42 31.34
C GLU A 1056 -33.64 -21.30 32.13
N HIS A 1057 -33.22 -20.24 31.44
CA HIS A 1057 -32.41 -19.16 32.01
C HIS A 1057 -33.32 -18.03 32.48
N PHE A 1058 -33.70 -18.03 33.77
CA PHE A 1058 -34.59 -17.04 34.36
C PHE A 1058 -33.86 -15.75 34.75
N THR A 1059 -34.54 -14.61 34.57
CA THR A 1059 -33.96 -13.30 34.91
C THR A 1059 -34.18 -12.87 36.36
N HIS A 1060 -33.19 -12.23 36.96
CA HIS A 1060 -33.29 -11.51 38.22
C HIS A 1060 -33.30 -9.98 37.99
N PRO A 1061 -34.05 -9.19 38.78
CA PRO A 1061 -34.04 -7.73 38.68
C PRO A 1061 -32.79 -7.12 39.33
N GLU A 1062 -32.22 -6.12 38.68
CA GLU A 1062 -30.98 -5.44 39.05
C GLU A 1062 -31.23 -3.94 39.14
N GLY A 1063 -31.45 -3.42 40.35
CA GLY A 1063 -31.64 -1.98 40.56
C GLY A 1063 -32.98 -1.43 40.06
N GLN A 1064 -32.93 -0.30 39.35
CA GLN A 1064 -34.08 0.40 38.81
C GLN A 1064 -33.89 0.70 37.30
N PRO A 1065 -34.83 0.29 36.43
CA PRO A 1065 -34.78 0.60 35.00
C PRO A 1065 -34.55 2.10 34.75
N GLY A 1066 -33.51 2.43 33.98
CA GLY A 1066 -33.12 3.81 33.69
C GLY A 1066 -32.18 4.47 34.70
N VAL A 1067 -31.72 3.78 35.76
CA VAL A 1067 -30.75 4.28 36.75
C VAL A 1067 -29.45 3.44 36.70
N PRO A 1068 -28.48 3.79 35.82
CA PRO A 1068 -27.31 2.96 35.53
C PRO A 1068 -26.50 2.56 36.77
N GLU A 1069 -26.39 3.45 37.75
CA GLU A 1069 -25.62 3.26 38.99
C GLU A 1069 -26.21 2.19 39.93
N SER A 1070 -27.46 1.77 39.69
CA SER A 1070 -28.13 0.70 40.44
C SER A 1070 -28.14 -0.64 39.69
N ASN A 1071 -27.77 -0.63 38.41
CA ASN A 1071 -27.98 -1.73 37.47
C ASN A 1071 -26.72 -2.62 37.34
N PHE A 1072 -26.91 -3.90 37.04
CA PHE A 1072 -25.78 -4.79 36.76
C PHE A 1072 -25.25 -4.52 35.36
N ASN A 1073 -24.04 -3.96 35.24
CA ASN A 1073 -23.43 -3.61 33.96
C ASN A 1073 -24.36 -2.75 33.07
N ASN A 1074 -25.01 -1.74 33.68
CA ASN A 1074 -26.03 -0.87 33.09
C ASN A 1074 -27.33 -1.58 32.63
N ARG A 1075 -27.50 -2.88 32.91
CA ARG A 1075 -28.72 -3.66 32.58
C ARG A 1075 -29.59 -3.83 33.83
N ALA A 1076 -30.90 -3.59 33.68
CA ALA A 1076 -31.85 -3.65 34.79
C ALA A 1076 -32.26 -5.08 35.17
N PHE A 1077 -31.74 -6.07 34.44
CA PHE A 1077 -31.96 -7.49 34.65
C PHE A 1077 -30.66 -8.26 34.40
N SER A 1078 -30.50 -9.41 35.06
CA SER A 1078 -29.42 -10.36 34.82
C SER A 1078 -29.95 -11.78 34.72
N MET A 1079 -29.13 -12.71 34.21
CA MET A 1079 -29.32 -14.15 34.35
C MET A 1079 -27.97 -14.82 34.66
N LEU A 1080 -28.00 -16.06 35.15
CA LEU A 1080 -26.81 -16.90 35.29
C LEU A 1080 -26.69 -17.80 34.05
N VAL A 1081 -25.48 -18.00 33.53
CA VAL A 1081 -25.19 -18.84 32.37
C VAL A 1081 -23.94 -19.69 32.56
N ALA A 1082 -23.93 -20.86 31.91
CA ALA A 1082 -22.69 -21.56 31.62
C ALA A 1082 -21.96 -20.86 30.47
N ALA A 1083 -20.66 -20.63 30.63
CA ALA A 1083 -19.76 -20.08 29.62
C ALA A 1083 -18.45 -20.90 29.60
N PRO A 1084 -18.40 -22.03 28.89
CA PRO A 1084 -17.20 -22.85 28.79
C PRO A 1084 -16.05 -22.15 28.04
N SER A 1085 -14.80 -22.52 28.34
CA SER A 1085 -13.59 -22.02 27.67
C SER A 1085 -13.63 -22.21 26.16
N ARG A 1086 -13.17 -21.19 25.43
CA ARG A 1086 -13.23 -21.09 23.95
C ARG A 1086 -14.62 -21.40 23.37
N SER A 1087 -15.66 -20.76 23.89
CA SER A 1087 -17.02 -20.87 23.35
C SER A 1087 -17.72 -19.52 23.18
N VAL A 1088 -18.65 -19.47 22.23
CA VAL A 1088 -19.77 -18.52 22.22
C VAL A 1088 -21.09 -19.27 22.40
N VAL A 1089 -21.95 -18.74 23.27
CA VAL A 1089 -23.36 -19.15 23.41
C VAL A 1089 -24.23 -17.92 23.20
N VAL A 1090 -25.29 -18.08 22.41
CA VAL A 1090 -26.24 -17.01 22.05
C VAL A 1090 -27.61 -17.37 22.62
N TYR A 1091 -28.23 -16.40 23.28
CA TYR A 1091 -29.49 -16.55 23.99
C TYR A 1091 -30.58 -15.65 23.40
N GLU A 1092 -31.80 -16.17 23.31
CA GLU A 1092 -33.00 -15.39 22.95
C GLU A 1092 -34.04 -15.44 24.08
N ARG A 1093 -34.87 -14.38 24.19
CA ARG A 1093 -35.99 -14.35 25.15
C ARG A 1093 -37.17 -15.17 24.63
N VAL A 1094 -37.70 -16.07 25.46
CA VAL A 1094 -38.90 -16.86 25.16
C VAL A 1094 -40.15 -15.98 25.26
N PRO A 1095 -40.97 -15.83 24.20
CA PRO A 1095 -42.15 -14.97 24.24
C PRO A 1095 -43.25 -15.49 25.18
N GLU A 1096 -43.62 -14.66 26.16
CA GLU A 1096 -44.72 -14.91 27.10
C GLU A 1096 -46.07 -14.91 26.37
N GLY A 1097 -46.50 -16.10 25.91
CA GLY A 1097 -47.79 -16.28 25.23
C GLY A 1097 -47.89 -17.55 24.39
N ARG A 1098 -46.78 -18.11 23.92
CA ARG A 1098 -46.77 -19.44 23.26
C ARG A 1098 -46.65 -20.56 24.28
N ALA A 1099 -47.78 -20.93 24.89
CA ALA A 1099 -47.94 -22.27 25.41
C ALA A 1099 -47.79 -23.29 24.26
N ALA A 1100 -47.20 -24.45 24.54
CA ALA A 1100 -46.84 -25.43 23.53
C ALA A 1100 -48.03 -25.92 22.69
N ARG A 1101 -47.76 -26.17 21.40
CA ARG A 1101 -48.61 -26.85 20.42
C ARG A 1101 -47.72 -27.65 19.48
#